data_AF-A0A849J4C5-F1
#
_entry.id   AF-A0A849J4C5-F1
#
_cell.length_a   1.000
_cell.length_b   1.000
_cell.length_c   1.000
_cell.angle_alpha   90.00
_cell.angle_beta   90.00
_cell.angle_gamma   90.00
#
_symmetry.space_group_name_H-M   'P 1'
#
loop_
_entity.id
_entity.type
_entity.pdbx_description
1 polymer ?
#
loop_
_entity_poly.entity_id
_entity_poly.type
_entity_poly.pdbx_seq_one_letter_code
_entity_poly.pdbx_strand_id
1 'polypeptide(L)'
;MAIIVPAGILVPNAFGGFAATLAGQGSSGAGSLVESSSSVAATCSSSSGLTDTNVAYCAAPLINADPLPTTGTVSSSVRLSNGGSLPSSYSSISPGSCGLLALADQVGNDTGVASGGLTTVQGGPFGSGSASTGFAGSSGNIQTVSEVTNPQNFAVAGWFETSTSGTILGFSGAQGVTGQYSNDRSLWIDHSGHLVFGIYPGKVVELTSPGSYDNGAWHFVVASVGPLGGGLWVDGQSVASNSSATTAQNYNGYWHIGWGAEDSTYWPDSPADPYFLGDLAGVAVFPSSLTGTENAALYSSSSWATYQARILTDGAQSFWPLNDLGLSNYNGNVAIGNAMSDLVDSVDTAAGLGSISYQQPGPISGSNSILTDGASGNLTTTGLISNPENFSLFGWFKTTLGGTIIGFSNSQGIIGQYNNDRSLWIDPSGRLVFGIYPNKVVELISPRSYNNGSWHFVVASVGPSGASLWVDGQSVASNSFVTTAQNYNGYWHIGWGAEDSTYWPDPPIKAYFAGNLSDVGVVSGVLSSADAFALENSATEGGFVTLAKSYGASQLWPLDDPYVNTLCSLVGVTIAVTESNGIASCVYPSSPSPCPQPSSAITLFSPGSESLSLPNLVPSASESLSFTIGELAPIPMDAIGLHLNVPITITQGNSGFKASVIYQTQEIVL
;
A
#
# COMPACT_ATOMS: atom_id res chain seq x y z
N MET A 1 -18.46 -27.83 -44.67
CA MET A 1 -17.12 -28.46 -44.77
C MET A 1 -16.29 -27.88 -43.65
N ALA A 2 -16.20 -28.62 -42.53
CA ALA A 2 -15.30 -28.31 -41.45
C ALA A 2 -13.93 -28.92 -41.77
N ILE A 3 -12.84 -28.19 -41.48
CA ILE A 3 -11.54 -28.77 -41.16
C ILE A 3 -10.98 -27.98 -39.96
N ILE A 4 -10.66 -28.74 -38.91
CA ILE A 4 -9.99 -28.36 -37.68
C ILE A 4 -8.49 -28.74 -37.83
N VAL A 5 -7.64 -28.15 -36.97
CA VAL A 5 -6.40 -28.68 -36.34
C VAL A 5 -5.11 -27.90 -36.73
N PRO A 6 -4.14 -27.62 -35.82
CA PRO A 6 -4.04 -27.94 -34.37
C PRO A 6 -3.80 -26.74 -33.43
N ALA A 7 -4.10 -26.97 -32.15
CA ALA A 7 -3.42 -26.34 -31.02
C ALA A 7 -1.93 -26.69 -31.05
N GLY A 8 -1.06 -25.69 -31.17
CA GLY A 8 0.39 -25.83 -31.10
C GLY A 8 0.94 -24.88 -30.04
N ILE A 9 1.22 -25.45 -28.87
CA ILE A 9 2.28 -25.08 -27.91
C ILE A 9 2.69 -23.60 -27.96
N LEU A 10 2.10 -22.78 -27.09
CA LEU A 10 2.82 -21.62 -26.56
C LEU A 10 4.10 -22.17 -25.93
N VAL A 11 5.25 -21.79 -26.48
CA VAL A 11 6.54 -22.06 -25.87
C VAL A 11 6.56 -21.25 -24.55
N PRO A 12 6.55 -21.87 -23.36
CA PRO A 12 7.03 -21.16 -22.19
C PRO A 12 8.54 -20.98 -22.42
N ASN A 13 9.11 -19.85 -22.02
CA ASN A 13 10.54 -19.48 -22.13
C ASN A 13 10.86 -18.47 -23.25
N ALA A 14 10.37 -17.23 -23.14
CA ALA A 14 11.07 -16.08 -23.72
C ALA A 14 11.84 -15.39 -22.58
N PHE A 15 13.13 -15.71 -22.46
CA PHE A 15 14.03 -15.17 -21.43
C PHE A 15 14.60 -13.82 -21.89
N GLY A 16 14.30 -12.74 -21.17
CA GLY A 16 15.12 -11.52 -21.19
C GLY A 16 16.27 -11.70 -20.20
N GLY A 17 17.52 -11.63 -20.65
CA GLY A 17 18.71 -11.79 -19.81
C GLY A 17 19.82 -10.82 -20.23
N PHE A 18 20.71 -10.50 -19.29
CA PHE A 18 21.93 -9.74 -19.56
C PHE A 18 23.14 -10.66 -19.47
N ALA A 19 24.10 -10.49 -20.37
CA ALA A 19 25.35 -11.24 -20.38
C ALA A 19 26.53 -10.26 -20.28
N ALA A 20 27.41 -10.46 -19.30
CA ALA A 20 28.69 -9.78 -19.22
C ALA A 20 29.79 -10.74 -19.69
N THR A 21 30.63 -10.30 -20.62
CA THR A 21 31.83 -11.06 -21.02
C THR A 21 33.06 -10.40 -20.42
N LEU A 22 33.84 -11.17 -19.65
CA LEU A 22 35.14 -10.78 -19.13
C LEU A 22 36.21 -11.31 -20.08
N ALA A 23 37.06 -10.45 -20.63
CA ALA A 23 38.20 -10.86 -21.46
C ALA A 23 39.50 -10.24 -20.93
N GLY A 24 40.44 -11.08 -20.50
CA GLY A 24 41.76 -10.64 -20.06
C GLY A 24 42.73 -10.49 -21.23
N GLN A 25 43.28 -9.29 -21.43
CA GLN A 25 44.51 -9.08 -22.19
C GLN A 25 45.39 -8.08 -21.43
N GLY A 26 46.66 -8.42 -21.29
CA GLY A 26 47.65 -7.60 -20.61
C GLY A 26 47.84 -6.25 -21.31
N SER A 27 48.09 -5.23 -20.49
CA SER A 27 48.43 -3.82 -20.78
C SER A 27 47.29 -2.79 -20.81
N SER A 28 47.30 -1.99 -19.74
CA SER A 28 46.65 -0.70 -19.40
C SER A 28 45.54 -0.13 -20.30
N GLY A 29 44.35 0.05 -19.72
CA GLY A 29 43.34 1.01 -20.17
C GLY A 29 42.17 1.12 -19.18
N ALA A 30 41.81 2.35 -18.79
CA ALA A 30 40.60 2.65 -18.01
C ALA A 30 39.37 2.74 -18.94
N GLY A 31 38.22 2.19 -18.51
CA GLY A 31 36.96 2.24 -19.26
C GLY A 31 35.83 2.81 -18.39
N SER A 32 35.02 3.68 -18.98
CA SER A 32 33.76 4.21 -18.44
C SER A 32 32.64 3.84 -19.42
N LEU A 33 31.49 3.40 -18.90
CA LEU A 33 30.31 3.01 -19.68
C LEU A 33 29.42 4.24 -19.93
N VAL A 34 28.93 4.37 -21.17
CA VAL A 34 28.01 5.40 -21.67
C VAL A 34 26.76 4.70 -22.20
N GLU A 35 25.58 5.19 -21.83
CA GLU A 35 24.27 4.74 -22.34
C GLU A 35 24.03 5.18 -23.79
N SER A 36 23.41 4.32 -24.59
CA SER A 36 22.70 4.73 -25.81
C SER A 36 21.48 3.84 -26.03
N SER A 37 20.30 4.43 -26.11
CA SER A 37 19.08 3.76 -26.52
C SER A 37 19.01 3.64 -28.04
N SER A 38 18.50 2.51 -28.54
CA SER A 38 18.09 2.35 -29.92
C SER A 38 16.57 2.36 -29.99
N SER A 39 16.01 3.41 -30.57
CA SER A 39 14.68 3.37 -31.17
C SER A 39 14.72 4.04 -32.54
N VAL A 40 13.78 3.63 -33.39
CA VAL A 40 13.55 4.11 -34.75
C VAL A 40 13.42 5.64 -34.77
N ALA A 41 14.29 6.30 -35.55
CA ALA A 41 14.20 7.62 -36.19
C ALA A 41 13.67 8.85 -35.40
N ALA A 42 14.58 9.73 -34.97
CA ALA A 42 14.43 11.20 -34.99
C ALA A 42 15.81 11.90 -34.98
N THR A 43 16.02 12.94 -35.78
CA THR A 43 17.21 13.83 -35.75
C THR A 43 16.80 15.28 -35.47
N CYS A 44 17.55 15.94 -34.58
CA CYS A 44 17.41 17.35 -34.18
C CYS A 44 18.36 18.28 -34.96
N SER A 45 17.96 19.53 -35.22
CA SER A 45 18.89 20.62 -35.59
C SER A 45 18.45 21.98 -35.02
N SER A 46 19.42 22.79 -34.62
CA SER A 46 19.29 24.07 -33.89
C SER A 46 19.19 25.30 -34.80
N SER A 47 18.32 26.25 -34.47
CA SER A 47 18.46 27.66 -34.86
C SER A 47 18.65 28.54 -33.63
N SER A 48 19.90 28.94 -33.44
CA SER A 48 20.42 30.12 -32.73
C SER A 48 19.51 30.88 -31.76
N GLY A 49 19.91 30.82 -30.49
CA GLY A 49 20.11 32.03 -29.67
C GLY A 49 19.10 32.23 -28.54
N LEU A 50 19.28 31.53 -27.42
CA LEU A 50 19.04 32.00 -26.04
C LEU A 50 19.67 30.98 -25.07
N THR A 51 20.52 31.46 -24.17
CA THR A 51 21.18 30.68 -23.12
C THR A 51 20.39 30.80 -21.82
N ASP A 52 19.59 29.81 -21.44
CA ASP A 52 19.57 29.24 -20.06
C ASP A 52 18.56 28.07 -19.90
N THR A 53 18.97 27.08 -19.10
CA THR A 53 18.25 25.96 -18.44
C THR A 53 17.11 25.18 -19.14
N ASN A 54 17.46 23.98 -19.61
CA ASN A 54 16.72 22.69 -19.66
C ASN A 54 15.19 22.68 -19.45
N VAL A 55 14.41 22.66 -20.55
CA VAL A 55 13.36 21.67 -20.90
C VAL A 55 13.05 21.87 -22.40
N ALA A 56 12.95 20.81 -23.22
CA ALA A 56 12.41 20.92 -24.58
C ALA A 56 11.28 19.90 -24.80
N TYR A 57 10.11 20.41 -25.19
CA TYR A 57 8.98 19.65 -25.74
C TYR A 57 9.12 19.58 -27.28
N CYS A 58 8.77 18.44 -27.89
CA CYS A 58 8.55 18.35 -29.34
C CYS A 58 7.08 18.01 -29.63
N ALA A 59 6.35 18.98 -30.18
CA ALA A 59 5.10 18.76 -30.90
C ALA A 59 5.43 18.41 -32.37
N ALA A 60 4.75 17.42 -32.94
CA ALA A 60 4.94 16.91 -34.32
C ALA A 60 4.69 17.96 -35.43
N PRO A 61 4.80 17.62 -36.73
CA PRO A 61 5.92 17.06 -37.51
C PRO A 61 6.30 18.00 -38.69
N LEU A 62 7.39 17.74 -39.46
CA LEU A 62 7.46 17.80 -40.94
C LEU A 62 8.91 17.79 -41.50
N ILE A 63 9.07 17.06 -42.61
CA ILE A 63 10.28 16.65 -43.35
C ILE A 63 10.80 17.77 -44.27
N ASN A 64 12.10 17.76 -44.60
CA ASN A 64 12.71 17.98 -45.95
C ASN A 64 14.25 17.86 -45.85
N ALA A 65 15.06 17.44 -46.83
CA ALA A 65 14.96 16.62 -48.03
C ALA A 65 16.41 16.58 -48.59
N ASP A 66 17.12 15.44 -48.58
CA ASP A 66 18.25 15.19 -49.49
C ASP A 66 18.66 13.69 -49.52
N PRO A 67 19.19 13.17 -50.65
CA PRO A 67 19.20 11.75 -50.95
C PRO A 67 20.40 10.98 -50.35
N LEU A 68 20.13 9.79 -49.81
CA LEU A 68 21.15 8.82 -49.39
C LEU A 68 21.98 8.29 -50.59
N PRO A 69 23.33 8.24 -50.51
CA PRO A 69 24.12 7.33 -51.32
C PRO A 69 24.15 5.94 -50.68
N THR A 70 23.88 4.95 -51.52
CA THR A 70 23.92 3.52 -51.21
C THR A 70 25.36 3.04 -50.99
N THR A 71 25.60 2.34 -49.88
CA THR A 71 26.80 1.59 -49.44
C THR A 71 27.82 2.35 -48.56
N GLY A 72 27.83 2.00 -47.27
CA GLY A 72 28.88 2.37 -46.30
C GLY A 72 28.33 2.62 -44.88
N THR A 73 28.79 1.85 -43.89
CA THR A 73 28.56 2.15 -42.47
C THR A 73 29.42 3.34 -42.07
N VAL A 74 28.81 4.45 -41.67
CA VAL A 74 29.52 5.59 -41.06
C VAL A 74 29.32 5.51 -39.56
N SER A 75 30.41 5.31 -38.81
CA SER A 75 30.40 5.40 -37.35
C SER A 75 30.85 6.80 -36.93
N SER A 76 30.04 7.51 -36.15
CA SER A 76 30.44 8.71 -35.43
C SER A 76 30.41 8.41 -33.93
N SER A 77 31.47 8.75 -33.19
CA SER A 77 31.53 8.63 -31.74
C SER A 77 31.53 10.03 -31.11
N VAL A 78 30.53 10.33 -30.28
CA VAL A 78 30.52 11.52 -29.42
C VAL A 78 31.07 11.13 -28.05
N ARG A 79 32.04 11.90 -27.54
CA ARG A 79 32.65 11.71 -26.22
C ARG A 79 31.91 12.60 -25.22
N LEU A 80 31.10 12.01 -24.34
CA LEU A 80 30.52 12.72 -23.20
C LEU A 80 31.57 12.75 -22.07
N SER A 81 31.88 13.94 -21.55
CA SER A 81 33.01 14.18 -20.65
C SER A 81 32.64 14.34 -19.17
N ASN A 82 31.40 14.06 -18.76
CA ASN A 82 31.00 14.02 -17.35
C ASN A 82 29.85 13.02 -17.13
N GLY A 83 29.95 12.22 -16.07
CA GLY A 83 28.86 11.38 -15.59
C GLY A 83 27.79 12.25 -14.93
N GLY A 84 26.57 12.21 -15.46
CA GLY A 84 25.42 12.81 -14.79
C GLY A 84 25.05 12.00 -13.55
N SER A 85 24.85 12.67 -12.43
CA SER A 85 24.11 12.12 -11.28
C SER A 85 22.64 12.49 -11.47
N LEU A 86 21.78 11.50 -11.73
CA LEU A 86 20.33 11.69 -11.68
C LEU A 86 19.89 11.67 -10.20
N PRO A 87 19.08 12.65 -9.75
CA PRO A 87 18.45 12.59 -8.44
C PRO A 87 17.55 11.35 -8.33
N SER A 88 17.60 10.67 -7.21
CA SER A 88 16.73 9.55 -6.87
C SER A 88 15.31 10.03 -6.54
N SER A 89 14.56 10.48 -7.54
CA SER A 89 13.11 10.67 -7.42
C SER A 89 12.44 9.53 -8.19
N TYR A 90 12.04 8.51 -7.43
CA TYR A 90 11.48 7.24 -7.86
C TYR A 90 10.12 7.39 -8.54
N SER A 91 9.89 6.64 -9.62
CA SER A 91 8.57 6.11 -9.94
C SER A 91 8.58 4.64 -9.53
N SER A 92 7.85 4.29 -8.48
CA SER A 92 7.51 2.90 -8.19
C SER A 92 6.72 2.33 -9.36
N ILE A 93 6.97 1.07 -9.71
CA ILE A 93 5.97 0.27 -10.41
C ILE A 93 4.85 0.07 -9.39
N SER A 94 3.74 0.77 -9.57
CA SER A 94 2.49 0.40 -8.89
C SER A 94 1.81 -0.64 -9.79
N PRO A 95 1.66 -1.91 -9.37
CA PRO A 95 0.92 -2.88 -10.13
C PRO A 95 -0.56 -2.50 -10.20
N GLY A 96 -1.22 -2.80 -11.32
CA GLY A 96 -2.66 -2.86 -11.42
C GLY A 96 -3.24 -3.83 -10.39
N SER A 97 -4.04 -3.27 -9.49
CA SER A 97 -5.00 -3.91 -8.59
C SER A 97 -4.62 -5.19 -7.83
N CYS A 98 -4.24 -5.03 -6.54
CA CYS A 98 -4.52 -6.02 -5.49
C CYS A 98 -5.44 -5.40 -4.42
N GLY A 99 -6.47 -6.12 -4.02
CA GLY A 99 -7.32 -5.71 -2.90
C GLY A 99 -6.67 -5.98 -1.55
N LEU A 100 -7.38 -5.67 -0.47
CA LEU A 100 -7.00 -6.08 0.89
C LEU A 100 -6.70 -7.56 0.95
N LEU A 101 -5.62 -7.94 1.64
CA LEU A 101 -5.41 -9.36 1.93
C LEU A 101 -6.49 -9.84 2.90
N ALA A 102 -7.32 -10.76 2.42
CA ALA A 102 -8.25 -11.51 3.22
C ALA A 102 -7.51 -12.69 3.87
N LEU A 103 -7.48 -12.73 5.20
CA LEU A 103 -7.10 -13.90 5.96
C LEU A 103 -8.37 -14.60 6.41
N ALA A 104 -8.67 -15.72 5.73
CA ALA A 104 -9.90 -16.46 5.96
C ALA A 104 -10.00 -16.97 7.40
N ASP A 105 -11.15 -16.72 8.02
CA ASP A 105 -11.60 -17.51 9.16
C ASP A 105 -12.03 -18.88 8.63
N GLN A 106 -11.34 -19.95 9.02
CA GLN A 106 -11.59 -21.29 8.47
C GLN A 106 -12.72 -22.05 9.18
N VAL A 107 -13.28 -21.49 10.25
CA VAL A 107 -14.36 -22.13 11.03
C VAL A 107 -15.59 -21.24 11.18
N GLY A 108 -15.39 -19.93 11.25
CA GLY A 108 -16.44 -18.93 11.22
C GLY A 108 -16.51 -18.20 9.86
N ASN A 109 -17.17 -17.05 9.87
CA ASN A 109 -17.29 -16.17 8.70
C ASN A 109 -16.63 -14.80 8.94
N ASP A 110 -15.86 -14.64 10.02
CA ASP A 110 -15.30 -13.35 10.40
C ASP A 110 -13.90 -13.16 9.81
N THR A 111 -13.86 -12.85 8.52
CA THR A 111 -12.60 -12.71 7.77
C THR A 111 -11.72 -11.63 8.41
N GLY A 112 -10.45 -11.96 8.62
CA GLY A 112 -9.44 -10.99 9.01
C GLY A 112 -8.99 -10.20 7.79
N VAL A 113 -8.91 -8.89 7.92
CA VAL A 113 -8.47 -7.97 6.88
C VAL A 113 -7.15 -7.35 7.31
N ALA A 114 -6.12 -7.63 6.52
CA ALA A 114 -4.76 -7.17 6.76
C ALA A 114 -4.56 -5.69 6.37
N SER A 115 -3.88 -4.92 7.21
CA SER A 115 -3.39 -3.56 6.90
C SER A 115 -1.98 -3.33 7.43
N GLY A 116 -1.25 -2.37 6.84
CA GLY A 116 0.11 -2.02 7.25
C GLY A 116 1.17 -3.07 6.91
N GLY A 117 2.31 -3.03 7.60
CA GLY A 117 3.46 -3.90 7.36
C GLY A 117 3.24 -5.35 7.80
N LEU A 118 2.77 -6.18 6.88
CA LEU A 118 2.61 -7.62 7.04
C LEU A 118 3.43 -8.36 5.97
N THR A 119 3.98 -9.52 6.33
CA THR A 119 4.62 -10.46 5.39
C THR A 119 4.00 -11.83 5.55
N THR A 120 3.59 -12.46 4.45
CA THR A 120 3.02 -13.81 4.48
C THR A 120 4.09 -14.87 4.25
N VAL A 121 3.77 -16.12 4.62
CA VAL A 121 4.60 -17.30 4.33
C VAL A 121 5.97 -17.28 5.04
N GLN A 122 5.99 -16.77 6.28
CA GLN A 122 7.16 -16.90 7.17
C GLN A 122 7.25 -18.33 7.71
N GLY A 123 8.39 -18.71 8.27
CA GLY A 123 8.57 -20.05 8.86
C GLY A 123 7.69 -20.22 10.10
N GLY A 124 6.83 -21.24 10.11
CA GLY A 124 5.91 -21.47 11.24
C GLY A 124 6.46 -22.35 12.38
N PRO A 125 5.68 -22.52 13.46
CA PRO A 125 6.09 -23.21 14.70
C PRO A 125 6.33 -24.73 14.56
N PHE A 126 5.99 -25.34 13.43
CA PHE A 126 6.12 -26.79 13.20
C PHE A 126 7.19 -27.15 12.15
N GLY A 127 8.14 -26.24 11.89
CA GLY A 127 9.25 -26.46 10.96
C GLY A 127 8.85 -26.43 9.49
N SER A 128 9.55 -27.20 8.64
CA SER A 128 9.35 -27.18 7.19
C SER A 128 7.94 -27.66 6.82
N GLY A 129 7.09 -26.74 6.36
CA GLY A 129 5.71 -27.01 5.95
C GLY A 129 4.63 -26.34 6.82
N SER A 130 4.99 -25.65 7.90
CA SER A 130 4.12 -24.67 8.55
C SER A 130 4.52 -23.25 8.15
N ALA A 131 3.53 -22.38 8.00
CA ALA A 131 3.74 -20.97 7.70
C ALA A 131 3.09 -20.08 8.76
N SER A 132 3.59 -18.85 8.85
CA SER A 132 3.15 -17.77 9.72
C SER A 132 3.03 -16.46 8.95
N THR A 133 2.42 -15.47 9.60
CA THR A 133 2.41 -14.07 9.13
C THR A 133 3.33 -13.25 10.02
N GLY A 134 4.28 -12.55 9.39
CA GLY A 134 5.18 -11.61 10.06
C GLY A 134 4.62 -10.20 10.12
N PHE A 135 4.82 -9.54 11.26
CA PHE A 135 4.36 -8.19 11.59
C PHE A 135 5.56 -7.26 11.81
N ALA A 136 5.46 -6.03 11.33
CA ALA A 136 6.59 -5.11 11.24
C ALA A 136 6.85 -4.25 12.49
N GLY A 137 6.07 -4.39 13.58
CA GLY A 137 6.33 -3.71 14.86
C GLY A 137 6.09 -2.21 14.91
N SER A 138 5.85 -1.58 13.77
CA SER A 138 5.59 -0.15 13.60
C SER A 138 4.32 0.12 12.79
N SER A 139 3.80 -0.95 12.19
CA SER A 139 2.60 -1.08 11.38
C SER A 139 2.32 -2.57 11.22
N GLY A 140 1.16 -2.93 10.70
CA GLY A 140 0.77 -4.34 10.56
C GLY A 140 -0.32 -4.70 11.56
N ASN A 141 -1.51 -4.97 11.06
CA ASN A 141 -2.67 -5.35 11.85
C ASN A 141 -3.57 -6.22 10.99
N ILE A 142 -4.13 -7.27 11.55
CA ILE A 142 -5.25 -7.99 10.93
C ILE A 142 -6.48 -7.72 11.77
N GLN A 143 -7.46 -7.07 11.17
CA GLN A 143 -8.69 -6.68 11.83
C GLN A 143 -9.86 -7.52 11.33
N THR A 144 -10.71 -8.00 12.25
CA THR A 144 -11.94 -8.67 11.85
C THR A 144 -13.01 -7.71 11.35
N VAL A 145 -13.87 -8.20 10.46
CA VAL A 145 -14.87 -7.38 9.75
C VAL A 145 -16.23 -7.37 10.43
N SER A 146 -16.49 -8.34 11.30
CA SER A 146 -17.75 -8.49 12.02
C SER A 146 -17.61 -8.02 13.46
N GLU A 147 -18.59 -7.24 13.91
CA GLU A 147 -18.66 -6.85 15.31
C GLU A 147 -19.07 -8.05 16.18
N VAL A 148 -18.25 -8.38 17.17
CA VAL A 148 -18.54 -9.38 18.17
C VAL A 148 -19.28 -8.72 19.34
N THR A 149 -20.45 -9.26 19.65
CA THR A 149 -21.27 -8.75 20.76
C THR A 149 -20.70 -9.19 22.10
N ASN A 150 -20.03 -8.27 22.80
CA ASN A 150 -19.61 -8.37 24.21
C ASN A 150 -19.15 -9.79 24.64
N PRO A 151 -18.00 -10.29 24.16
CA PRO A 151 -17.51 -11.59 24.57
C PRO A 151 -17.15 -11.58 26.06
N GLN A 152 -17.81 -12.43 26.86
CA GLN A 152 -17.67 -12.48 28.32
C GLN A 152 -17.16 -13.83 28.84
N ASN A 153 -17.23 -14.87 28.01
CA ASN A 153 -16.71 -16.20 28.28
C ASN A 153 -16.05 -16.68 26.99
N PHE A 154 -14.72 -16.75 26.97
CA PHE A 154 -13.96 -17.15 25.79
C PHE A 154 -12.53 -17.55 26.17
N ALA A 155 -11.85 -18.20 25.24
CA ALA A 155 -10.39 -18.30 25.24
C ALA A 155 -9.85 -17.84 23.88
N VAL A 156 -8.67 -17.24 23.89
CA VAL A 156 -7.86 -16.97 22.70
C VAL A 156 -6.61 -17.82 22.76
N ALA A 157 -6.17 -18.35 21.63
CA ALA A 157 -4.97 -19.16 21.52
C ALA A 157 -4.19 -18.85 20.25
N GLY A 158 -2.88 -19.05 20.26
CA GLY A 158 -2.05 -18.89 19.09
C GLY A 158 -0.58 -19.15 19.37
N TRP A 159 0.22 -19.17 18.32
CA TRP A 159 1.68 -19.24 18.39
C TRP A 159 2.26 -17.87 18.05
N PHE A 160 3.33 -17.50 18.75
CA PHE A 160 4.09 -16.28 18.45
C PHE A 160 5.60 -16.52 18.54
N GLU A 161 6.37 -15.78 17.75
CA GLU A 161 7.83 -15.67 17.83
C GLU A 161 8.22 -14.19 17.77
N THR A 162 8.95 -13.71 18.78
CA THR A 162 9.41 -12.31 18.82
C THR A 162 10.60 -12.13 19.76
N SER A 163 11.33 -11.03 19.55
CA SER A 163 12.42 -10.58 20.42
C SER A 163 12.15 -9.22 21.08
N THR A 164 10.92 -8.72 21.01
CA THR A 164 10.54 -7.40 21.54
C THR A 164 9.14 -7.42 22.18
N SER A 165 8.77 -6.33 22.86
CA SER A 165 7.40 -6.08 23.29
C SER A 165 6.45 -5.86 22.11
N GLY A 166 5.13 -6.02 22.34
CA GLY A 166 4.08 -5.73 21.36
C GLY A 166 2.79 -6.49 21.64
N THR A 167 1.67 -6.05 21.06
CA THR A 167 0.36 -6.69 21.26
C THR A 167 0.11 -7.82 20.26
N ILE A 168 -0.02 -9.05 20.74
CA ILE A 168 -0.30 -10.23 19.92
C ILE A 168 -1.74 -10.22 19.41
N LEU A 169 -2.69 -9.89 20.30
CA LEU A 169 -4.11 -9.86 19.98
C LEU A 169 -4.83 -8.85 20.88
N GLY A 170 -5.64 -7.97 20.29
CA GLY A 170 -6.44 -6.97 21.00
C GLY A 170 -7.92 -7.09 20.68
N PHE A 171 -8.77 -6.56 21.56
CA PHE A 171 -10.19 -6.35 21.28
C PHE A 171 -10.55 -4.89 21.57
N SER A 172 -11.22 -4.23 20.61
CA SER A 172 -11.52 -2.81 20.75
C SER A 172 -12.90 -2.45 20.19
N GLY A 173 -13.47 -1.36 20.71
CA GLY A 173 -14.85 -0.94 20.43
C GLY A 173 -15.12 -0.36 19.04
N ALA A 174 -14.10 -0.21 18.19
CA ALA A 174 -14.25 0.30 16.82
C ALA A 174 -13.27 -0.37 15.86
N GLN A 175 -13.48 -0.19 14.56
CA GLN A 175 -12.51 -0.59 13.55
C GLN A 175 -11.37 0.45 13.39
N GLY A 176 -10.22 0.05 12.85
CA GLY A 176 -9.01 0.87 12.73
C GLY A 176 -8.13 0.96 13.99
N VAL A 177 -7.03 1.71 13.89
CA VAL A 177 -5.98 1.84 14.93
C VAL A 177 -6.01 3.17 15.69
N THR A 178 -7.03 4.02 15.43
CA THR A 178 -7.18 5.35 16.02
C THR A 178 -8.61 5.56 16.53
N GLY A 179 -8.79 6.35 17.59
CA GLY A 179 -10.12 6.74 18.08
C GLY A 179 -10.86 5.67 18.90
N GLN A 180 -10.14 4.71 19.46
CA GLN A 180 -10.71 3.67 20.33
C GLN A 180 -10.96 4.22 21.73
N TYR A 181 -12.18 4.00 22.26
CA TYR A 181 -12.57 4.46 23.62
C TYR A 181 -12.85 3.31 24.60
N SER A 182 -12.75 2.06 24.14
CA SER A 182 -12.89 0.85 24.97
C SER A 182 -11.99 -0.24 24.41
N ASN A 183 -11.07 -0.71 25.24
CA ASN A 183 -10.11 -1.76 24.92
C ASN A 183 -9.82 -2.57 26.18
N ASP A 184 -9.96 -3.89 26.06
CA ASP A 184 -9.61 -4.91 27.03
C ASP A 184 -9.66 -6.27 26.31
N ARG A 185 -9.51 -7.40 27.01
CA ARG A 185 -9.41 -8.74 26.40
C ARG A 185 -8.18 -8.86 25.49
N SER A 186 -7.15 -8.10 25.82
CA SER A 186 -5.93 -8.01 25.04
C SER A 186 -4.84 -8.91 25.62
N LEU A 187 -4.02 -9.46 24.74
CA LEU A 187 -2.87 -10.31 25.02
C LEU A 187 -1.63 -9.68 24.38
N TRP A 188 -0.64 -9.33 25.20
CA TRP A 188 0.55 -8.63 24.75
C TRP A 188 1.80 -9.06 25.52
N ILE A 189 2.95 -8.63 25.02
CA ILE A 189 4.25 -8.69 25.71
C ILE A 189 4.57 -7.30 26.22
N ASP A 190 4.74 -7.15 27.53
CA ASP A 190 5.03 -5.88 28.17
C ASP A 190 6.44 -5.36 27.81
N HIS A 191 6.73 -4.12 28.21
CA HIS A 191 8.03 -3.49 27.95
C HIS A 191 9.24 -4.20 28.62
N SER A 192 8.99 -5.18 29.49
CA SER A 192 9.98 -6.03 30.17
C SER A 192 10.03 -7.47 29.66
N GLY A 193 9.24 -7.80 28.62
CA GLY A 193 9.25 -9.11 27.97
C GLY A 193 8.27 -10.13 28.57
N HIS A 194 7.46 -9.76 29.58
CA HIS A 194 6.48 -10.68 30.16
C HIS A 194 5.20 -10.73 29.32
N LEU A 195 4.59 -11.92 29.19
CA LEU A 195 3.25 -12.02 28.64
C LEU A 195 2.21 -11.52 29.64
N VAL A 196 1.25 -10.75 29.15
CA VAL A 196 0.17 -10.15 29.93
C VAL A 196 -1.16 -10.36 29.22
N PHE A 197 -2.17 -10.78 29.98
CA PHE A 197 -3.57 -10.74 29.53
C PHE A 197 -4.37 -9.75 30.37
N GLY A 198 -4.93 -8.74 29.71
CA GLY A 198 -5.64 -7.63 30.34
C GLY A 198 -7.15 -7.67 30.13
N ILE A 199 -7.92 -7.50 31.20
CA ILE A 199 -9.39 -7.36 31.16
C ILE A 199 -9.86 -6.23 32.09
N TYR A 200 -11.05 -5.66 31.83
CA TYR A 200 -11.60 -4.57 32.64
C TYR A 200 -12.99 -4.90 33.25
N PRO A 201 -13.09 -5.73 34.31
CA PRO A 201 -14.32 -5.95 35.07
C PRO A 201 -14.68 -4.77 35.99
N GLY A 202 -14.69 -3.53 35.47
CA GLY A 202 -14.89 -2.29 36.23
C GLY A 202 -13.63 -1.74 36.91
N LYS A 203 -12.50 -2.43 36.74
CA LYS A 203 -11.14 -1.99 37.10
C LYS A 203 -10.14 -2.77 36.25
N VAL A 204 -8.94 -2.24 36.10
CA VAL A 204 -7.83 -2.91 35.40
C VAL A 204 -7.46 -4.20 36.14
N VAL A 205 -7.37 -5.30 35.40
CA VAL A 205 -6.86 -6.58 35.86
C VAL A 205 -5.91 -7.13 34.81
N GLU A 206 -4.65 -7.35 35.19
CA GLU A 206 -3.60 -7.94 34.36
C GLU A 206 -3.19 -9.29 34.96
N LEU A 207 -3.10 -10.30 34.08
CA LEU A 207 -2.53 -11.61 34.38
C LEU A 207 -1.14 -11.66 33.75
N THR A 208 -0.12 -11.31 34.52
CA THR A 208 1.26 -11.21 34.06
C THR A 208 2.03 -12.49 34.36
N SER A 209 2.71 -13.03 33.34
CA SER A 209 3.55 -14.22 33.48
C SER A 209 4.83 -13.90 34.30
N PRO A 210 5.36 -14.87 35.08
CA PRO A 210 6.53 -14.62 35.93
C PRO A 210 7.87 -14.63 35.16
N GLY A 211 7.89 -15.17 33.94
CA GLY A 211 9.06 -15.23 33.06
C GLY A 211 8.86 -14.35 31.83
N SER A 212 9.95 -14.08 31.10
CA SER A 212 9.88 -13.37 29.82
C SER A 212 9.82 -14.35 28.65
N TYR A 213 9.20 -13.93 27.54
CA TYR A 213 8.95 -14.75 26.36
C TYR A 213 9.29 -14.03 25.03
N ASP A 214 10.02 -12.92 25.11
CA ASP A 214 10.59 -12.15 24.00
C ASP A 214 12.01 -12.65 23.62
N ASN A 215 12.19 -13.97 23.56
CA ASN A 215 13.51 -14.60 23.42
C ASN A 215 13.86 -15.00 21.97
N GLY A 216 13.03 -14.63 20.99
CA GLY A 216 13.18 -15.01 19.58
C GLY A 216 12.92 -16.49 19.32
N ALA A 217 12.13 -17.17 20.15
CA ALA A 217 11.67 -18.53 19.93
C ALA A 217 10.13 -18.60 19.85
N TRP A 218 9.64 -19.64 19.19
CA TRP A 218 8.20 -19.93 19.15
C TRP A 218 7.67 -20.33 20.53
N HIS A 219 6.63 -19.65 20.97
CA HIS A 219 5.87 -19.95 22.17
C HIS A 219 4.38 -20.12 21.83
N PHE A 220 3.73 -21.07 22.50
CA PHE A 220 2.29 -21.24 22.42
C PHE A 220 1.61 -20.56 23.59
N VAL A 221 0.60 -19.72 23.33
CA VAL A 221 -0.10 -18.97 24.36
C VAL A 221 -1.59 -19.23 24.32
N VAL A 222 -2.21 -19.31 25.50
CA VAL A 222 -3.66 -19.29 25.69
C VAL A 222 -4.00 -18.29 26.77
N ALA A 223 -4.99 -17.43 26.53
CA ALA A 223 -5.58 -16.56 27.53
C ALA A 223 -7.10 -16.73 27.56
N SER A 224 -7.70 -16.66 28.74
CA SER A 224 -9.16 -16.85 28.86
C SER A 224 -9.76 -16.04 30.00
N VAL A 225 -11.04 -15.75 29.87
CA VAL A 225 -11.91 -15.22 30.92
C VAL A 225 -13.26 -15.93 30.86
N GLY A 226 -13.85 -16.21 32.02
CA GLY A 226 -15.16 -16.83 32.11
C GLY A 226 -15.57 -17.12 33.56
N PRO A 227 -16.60 -17.95 33.78
CA PRO A 227 -17.13 -18.24 35.12
C PRO A 227 -16.11 -18.86 36.10
N LEU A 228 -15.02 -19.44 35.59
CA LEU A 228 -13.93 -20.03 36.37
C LEU A 228 -12.82 -19.02 36.74
N GLY A 229 -12.91 -17.78 36.26
CA GLY A 229 -11.90 -16.74 36.41
C GLY A 229 -11.06 -16.52 35.15
N GLY A 230 -10.10 -15.61 35.27
CA GLY A 230 -9.12 -15.30 34.24
C GLY A 230 -7.90 -16.23 34.34
N GLY A 231 -7.31 -16.58 33.21
CA GLY A 231 -6.13 -17.42 33.17
C GLY A 231 -5.24 -17.16 31.96
N LEU A 232 -3.95 -17.36 32.15
CA LEU A 232 -2.89 -17.28 31.14
C LEU A 232 -2.05 -18.56 31.20
N TRP A 233 -1.85 -19.17 30.03
CA TRP A 233 -1.02 -20.36 29.84
C TRP A 233 0.01 -20.11 28.76
N VAL A 234 1.22 -20.62 28.98
CA VAL A 234 2.30 -20.61 27.99
C VAL A 234 2.90 -22.00 27.90
N ASP A 235 3.12 -22.48 26.68
CA ASP A 235 3.69 -23.79 26.38
C ASP A 235 2.98 -24.94 27.11
N GLY A 236 1.64 -24.84 27.18
CA GLY A 236 0.77 -25.81 27.83
C GLY A 236 0.74 -25.74 29.36
N GLN A 237 1.47 -24.82 30.01
CA GLN A 237 1.51 -24.65 31.47
C GLN A 237 0.78 -23.38 31.91
N SER A 238 0.07 -23.43 33.04
CA SER A 238 -0.55 -22.22 33.61
C SER A 238 0.52 -21.33 34.25
N VAL A 239 0.60 -20.07 33.82
CA VAL A 239 1.61 -19.12 34.31
C VAL A 239 1.01 -18.02 35.19
N ALA A 240 -0.27 -17.68 35.00
CA ALA A 240 -1.02 -16.76 35.84
C ALA A 240 -2.52 -17.14 35.87
N SER A 241 -3.19 -16.89 36.99
CA SER A 241 -4.64 -17.09 37.13
C SER A 241 -5.24 -16.15 38.18
N ASN A 242 -6.52 -15.81 38.00
CA ASN A 242 -7.28 -14.98 38.93
C ASN A 242 -8.75 -15.44 38.96
N SER A 243 -9.14 -16.15 40.01
CA SER A 243 -10.49 -16.69 40.16
C SER A 243 -11.59 -15.63 40.35
N SER A 244 -11.22 -14.39 40.69
CA SER A 244 -12.17 -13.27 40.84
C SER A 244 -12.42 -12.52 39.54
N ALA A 245 -11.58 -12.73 38.52
CA ALA A 245 -11.67 -12.10 37.21
C ALA A 245 -12.62 -12.89 36.29
N THR A 246 -13.93 -12.81 36.54
CA THR A 246 -14.92 -13.67 35.86
C THR A 246 -15.63 -13.02 34.66
N THR A 247 -15.36 -11.75 34.39
CA THR A 247 -16.00 -10.95 33.33
C THR A 247 -15.01 -9.97 32.72
N ALA A 248 -15.29 -9.50 31.51
CA ALA A 248 -14.63 -8.37 30.85
C ALA A 248 -15.53 -7.13 30.85
N GLN A 249 -15.07 -6.00 30.32
CA GLN A 249 -15.88 -4.79 30.21
C GLN A 249 -17.06 -5.01 29.24
N ASN A 250 -18.21 -4.40 29.54
CA ASN A 250 -19.40 -4.51 28.71
C ASN A 250 -19.34 -3.57 27.49
N TYR A 251 -18.92 -4.08 26.33
CA TYR A 251 -18.99 -3.39 25.03
C TYR A 251 -18.89 -4.39 23.87
N ASN A 252 -19.39 -4.00 22.71
CA ASN A 252 -19.21 -4.73 21.45
C ASN A 252 -17.95 -4.24 20.75
N GLY A 253 -17.30 -5.10 19.97
CA GLY A 253 -16.04 -4.72 19.34
C GLY A 253 -15.54 -5.71 18.31
N TYR A 254 -14.30 -5.49 17.89
CA TYR A 254 -13.62 -6.24 16.83
C TYR A 254 -12.32 -6.83 17.36
N TRP A 255 -11.94 -7.99 16.84
CA TRP A 255 -10.63 -8.57 17.14
C TRP A 255 -9.57 -7.94 16.23
N HIS A 256 -8.40 -7.72 16.82
CA HIS A 256 -7.19 -7.25 16.15
C HIS A 256 -6.09 -8.27 16.42
N ILE A 257 -5.36 -8.66 15.40
CA ILE A 257 -4.20 -9.54 15.51
C ILE A 257 -2.97 -8.71 15.15
N GLY A 258 -1.97 -8.72 16.04
CA GLY A 258 -0.74 -7.95 15.91
C GLY A 258 -0.86 -6.47 16.31
N TRP A 259 -1.98 -6.06 16.90
CA TRP A 259 -2.19 -4.71 17.41
C TRP A 259 -3.19 -4.68 18.57
N GLY A 260 -3.04 -3.71 19.47
CA GLY A 260 -4.05 -3.32 20.45
C GLY A 260 -3.92 -1.86 20.88
N ALA A 261 -4.85 -1.40 21.71
CA ALA A 261 -4.93 -0.01 22.16
C ALA A 261 -4.46 0.17 23.61
N GLU A 262 -3.59 -0.73 24.08
CA GLU A 262 -3.05 -0.69 25.44
C GLU A 262 -2.08 0.48 25.57
N ASP A 263 -2.37 1.43 26.46
CA ASP A 263 -1.49 2.56 26.75
C ASP A 263 -1.12 2.61 28.24
N SER A 264 0.06 3.18 28.53
CA SER A 264 0.65 3.24 29.87
C SER A 264 -0.11 4.12 30.87
N THR A 265 -1.10 4.90 30.42
CA THR A 265 -1.95 5.72 31.30
C THR A 265 -2.97 4.86 32.02
N TYR A 266 -3.43 3.77 31.38
CA TYR A 266 -4.47 2.90 31.90
C TYR A 266 -3.98 1.49 32.23
N TRP A 267 -3.05 0.94 31.44
CA TRP A 267 -2.52 -0.41 31.60
C TRP A 267 -1.08 -0.34 32.15
N PRO A 268 -0.84 -0.64 33.45
CA PRO A 268 0.47 -0.52 34.07
C PRO A 268 1.58 -1.31 33.36
N ASP A 269 1.25 -2.52 32.89
CA ASP A 269 2.19 -3.41 32.20
C ASP A 269 2.07 -3.27 30.67
N SER A 270 1.71 -2.09 30.13
CA SER A 270 1.52 -1.89 28.68
C SER A 270 2.76 -2.24 27.84
N PRO A 271 2.59 -2.68 26.57
CA PRO A 271 3.72 -2.89 25.67
C PRO A 271 4.44 -1.56 25.36
N ALA A 272 5.71 -1.62 24.94
CA ALA A 272 6.44 -0.39 24.57
C ALA A 272 5.95 0.21 23.24
N ASP A 273 5.44 -0.64 22.34
CA ASP A 273 4.75 -0.27 21.12
C ASP A 273 3.45 -1.10 21.02
N PRO A 274 2.30 -0.51 20.65
CA PRO A 274 1.05 -1.26 20.49
C PRO A 274 1.07 -2.26 19.32
N TYR A 275 1.99 -2.14 18.37
CA TYR A 275 2.14 -3.08 17.25
C TYR A 275 3.06 -4.25 17.59
N PHE A 276 2.70 -5.44 17.12
CA PHE A 276 3.55 -6.62 17.24
C PHE A 276 4.70 -6.59 16.23
N LEU A 277 5.92 -6.89 16.68
CA LEU A 277 7.07 -7.16 15.83
C LEU A 277 7.42 -8.64 15.94
N GLY A 278 7.27 -9.42 14.86
CA GLY A 278 7.56 -10.85 14.87
C GLY A 278 6.53 -11.65 14.10
N ASP A 279 6.50 -12.96 14.32
CA ASP A 279 5.67 -13.89 13.57
C ASP A 279 4.52 -14.44 14.42
N LEU A 280 3.31 -14.47 13.85
CA LEU A 280 2.12 -15.08 14.47
C LEU A 280 1.60 -16.23 13.60
N ALA A 281 1.14 -17.30 14.24
CA ALA A 281 0.54 -18.45 13.57
C ALA A 281 -0.68 -19.00 14.31
N GLY A 282 -1.69 -19.40 13.55
CA GLY A 282 -2.81 -20.22 14.03
C GLY A 282 -3.65 -19.59 15.13
N VAL A 283 -3.98 -18.31 15.02
CA VAL A 283 -4.76 -17.59 16.03
C VAL A 283 -6.21 -18.07 16.02
N ALA A 284 -6.75 -18.42 17.18
CA ALA A 284 -8.10 -18.93 17.34
C ALA A 284 -8.83 -18.29 18.53
N VAL A 285 -10.16 -18.19 18.42
CA VAL A 285 -11.06 -17.81 19.49
C VAL A 285 -12.01 -18.97 19.78
N PHE A 286 -12.17 -19.32 21.04
CA PHE A 286 -13.05 -20.35 21.55
C PHE A 286 -14.21 -19.73 22.34
N PRO A 287 -15.41 -20.33 22.30
CA PRO A 287 -16.60 -19.79 22.98
C PRO A 287 -16.60 -20.00 24.51
N SER A 288 -15.53 -20.57 25.07
CA SER A 288 -15.34 -20.76 26.52
C SER A 288 -13.88 -20.95 26.87
N SER A 289 -13.54 -20.82 28.16
CA SER A 289 -12.23 -21.22 28.69
C SER A 289 -11.91 -22.67 28.32
N LEU A 290 -10.69 -22.91 27.85
CA LEU A 290 -10.15 -24.25 27.62
C LEU A 290 -9.69 -24.87 28.94
N THR A 291 -9.82 -26.20 29.05
CA THR A 291 -9.28 -26.99 30.14
C THR A 291 -7.76 -27.14 30.01
N GLY A 292 -7.08 -27.45 31.12
CA GLY A 292 -5.63 -27.73 31.09
C GLY A 292 -5.25 -28.87 30.14
N THR A 293 -6.13 -29.87 29.98
CA THR A 293 -5.93 -30.97 29.03
C THR A 293 -6.02 -30.51 27.58
N GLU A 294 -6.96 -29.62 27.26
CA GLU A 294 -7.08 -29.02 25.92
C GLU A 294 -5.87 -28.14 25.60
N ASN A 295 -5.45 -27.29 26.52
CA ASN A 295 -4.25 -26.45 26.36
C ASN A 295 -2.99 -27.28 26.11
N ALA A 296 -2.77 -28.32 26.92
CA ALA A 296 -1.60 -29.19 26.78
C ALA A 296 -1.62 -29.96 25.45
N ALA A 297 -2.80 -30.33 24.96
CA ALA A 297 -2.93 -31.05 23.71
C ALA A 297 -2.77 -30.15 22.46
N LEU A 298 -3.22 -28.89 22.52
CA LEU A 298 -2.92 -27.91 21.48
C LEU A 298 -1.41 -27.68 21.36
N TYR A 299 -0.75 -27.42 22.48
CA TYR A 299 0.70 -27.23 22.53
C TYR A 299 1.49 -28.42 22.00
N SER A 300 1.12 -29.65 22.40
CA SER A 300 1.85 -30.88 22.04
C SER A 300 1.59 -31.39 20.62
N SER A 301 0.89 -30.62 19.79
CA SER A 301 0.70 -30.93 18.37
C SER A 301 2.06 -31.07 17.67
N SER A 302 2.27 -32.17 16.94
CA SER A 302 3.56 -32.45 16.27
C SER A 302 3.65 -31.89 14.85
N SER A 303 2.56 -31.32 14.34
CA SER A 303 2.45 -30.75 13.01
C SER A 303 1.32 -29.72 12.92
N TRP A 304 1.37 -28.89 11.88
CA TRP A 304 0.27 -27.97 11.54
C TRP A 304 -1.08 -28.67 11.39
N ALA A 305 -1.11 -29.82 10.70
CA ALA A 305 -2.34 -30.57 10.47
C ALA A 305 -2.97 -31.09 11.78
N THR A 306 -2.14 -31.55 12.72
CA THR A 306 -2.62 -31.99 14.05
C THR A 306 -3.10 -30.81 14.90
N TYR A 307 -2.45 -29.66 14.79
CA TYR A 307 -2.87 -28.44 15.49
C TYR A 307 -4.22 -27.94 14.97
N GLN A 308 -4.37 -27.82 13.65
CA GLN A 308 -5.63 -27.44 13.02
C GLN A 308 -6.77 -28.41 13.35
N ALA A 309 -6.54 -29.72 13.27
CA ALA A 309 -7.55 -30.71 13.65
C ALA A 309 -7.97 -30.58 15.12
N ARG A 310 -7.03 -30.20 16.00
CA ARG A 310 -7.30 -29.96 17.41
C ARG A 310 -8.14 -28.71 17.64
N ILE A 311 -7.79 -27.58 17.00
CA ILE A 311 -8.58 -26.34 17.02
C ILE A 311 -10.05 -26.62 16.64
N LEU A 312 -10.27 -27.41 15.58
CA LEU A 312 -11.60 -27.82 15.12
C LEU A 312 -12.33 -28.71 16.14
N THR A 313 -11.60 -29.65 16.75
CA THR A 313 -12.17 -30.60 17.73
C THR A 313 -12.58 -29.90 19.02
N ASP A 314 -11.77 -28.93 19.48
CA ASP A 314 -12.04 -28.14 20.68
C ASP A 314 -13.10 -27.04 20.44
N GLY A 315 -13.62 -26.93 19.22
CA GLY A 315 -14.80 -26.11 18.90
C GLY A 315 -14.53 -24.62 18.83
N ALA A 316 -13.42 -24.20 18.21
CA ALA A 316 -13.16 -22.79 17.94
C ALA A 316 -14.31 -22.14 17.15
N GLN A 317 -14.69 -20.92 17.53
CA GLN A 317 -15.69 -20.12 16.83
C GLN A 317 -15.08 -19.28 15.70
N SER A 318 -13.79 -18.95 15.81
CA SER A 318 -12.99 -18.31 14.78
C SER A 318 -11.58 -18.89 14.78
N PHE A 319 -11.01 -19.08 13.60
CA PHE A 319 -9.66 -19.59 13.42
C PHE A 319 -9.03 -18.95 12.20
N TRP A 320 -8.02 -18.10 12.43
CA TRP A 320 -7.17 -17.51 11.41
C TRP A 320 -5.83 -18.26 11.40
N PRO A 321 -5.60 -19.12 10.39
CA PRO A 321 -4.36 -19.87 10.25
C PRO A 321 -3.10 -19.00 10.22
N LEU A 322 -3.20 -17.80 9.64
CA LEU A 322 -2.05 -16.93 9.34
C LEU A 322 -0.98 -17.63 8.48
N ASN A 323 -1.42 -18.49 7.55
CA ASN A 323 -0.57 -19.20 6.60
C ASN A 323 -0.95 -18.89 5.14
N ASP A 324 -1.64 -17.76 4.92
CA ASP A 324 -2.11 -17.34 3.59
C ASP A 324 -0.92 -17.05 2.67
N LEU A 325 -1.11 -17.25 1.36
CA LEU A 325 -0.09 -16.97 0.35
C LEU A 325 -0.08 -15.52 -0.13
N GLY A 326 -0.97 -14.67 0.39
CA GLY A 326 -1.14 -13.28 -0.06
C GLY A 326 -2.00 -13.16 -1.33
N LEU A 327 -2.75 -14.20 -1.69
CA LEU A 327 -3.39 -14.32 -3.01
C LEU A 327 -4.90 -14.02 -3.00
N SER A 328 -5.51 -13.90 -1.82
CA SER A 328 -6.95 -13.71 -1.67
C SER A 328 -7.28 -12.25 -1.35
N ASN A 329 -7.99 -11.59 -2.26
CA ASN A 329 -8.49 -10.23 -2.02
C ASN A 329 -9.80 -10.25 -1.22
N TYR A 330 -9.92 -9.38 -0.22
CA TYR A 330 -11.17 -9.07 0.46
C TYR A 330 -12.01 -8.12 -0.39
N ASN A 331 -13.23 -8.53 -0.71
CA ASN A 331 -14.13 -7.81 -1.63
C ASN A 331 -15.34 -7.16 -0.91
N GLY A 332 -15.28 -6.98 0.42
CA GLY A 332 -16.33 -6.35 1.21
C GLY A 332 -16.00 -4.91 1.61
N ASN A 333 -16.93 -4.26 2.31
CA ASN A 333 -16.71 -2.93 2.90
C ASN A 333 -15.73 -3.04 4.07
N VAL A 334 -14.84 -2.07 4.21
CA VAL A 334 -13.83 -2.07 5.28
C VAL A 334 -13.70 -0.68 5.89
N ALA A 335 -13.76 -0.59 7.23
CA ALA A 335 -13.53 0.64 7.97
C ALA A 335 -12.09 0.76 8.51
N ILE A 336 -11.11 0.59 7.63
CA ILE A 336 -9.69 0.67 7.98
C ILE A 336 -9.11 2.02 7.59
N GLY A 337 -8.31 2.55 8.53
CA GLY A 337 -7.23 3.55 8.42
C GLY A 337 -6.23 3.35 7.28
N ASN A 338 -6.63 3.24 6.01
CA ASN A 338 -5.67 3.02 4.92
C ASN A 338 -5.18 4.34 4.36
N ALA A 339 -3.86 4.51 4.30
CA ALA A 339 -3.24 5.60 3.59
C ALA A 339 -3.47 5.41 2.08
N MET A 340 -4.25 6.30 1.47
CA MET A 340 -4.29 6.49 0.03
C MET A 340 -3.08 7.31 -0.39
N SER A 341 -2.42 6.88 -1.46
CA SER A 341 -1.24 7.57 -1.97
C SER A 341 -1.62 8.92 -2.60
N ASP A 342 -0.91 9.99 -2.22
CA ASP A 342 -0.82 11.19 -3.05
C ASP A 342 0.26 10.97 -4.12
N LEU A 343 -0.12 11.17 -5.38
CA LEU A 343 0.74 10.89 -6.52
C LEU A 343 1.73 12.03 -6.83
N VAL A 344 1.56 13.20 -6.21
CA VAL A 344 2.38 14.40 -6.47
C VAL A 344 3.60 14.48 -5.55
N ASP A 345 3.47 14.15 -4.25
CA ASP A 345 4.61 14.23 -3.33
C ASP A 345 4.82 13.02 -2.41
N SER A 346 3.90 12.06 -2.32
CA SER A 346 3.96 10.88 -1.41
C SER A 346 4.19 11.19 0.08
N VAL A 347 4.31 12.46 0.46
CA VAL A 347 4.54 12.92 1.83
C VAL A 347 3.20 13.21 2.52
N ASP A 348 2.16 13.59 1.77
CA ASP A 348 0.82 13.86 2.29
C ASP A 348 -0.22 12.80 1.88
N THR A 349 -0.05 11.57 2.40
CA THR A 349 -0.99 10.45 2.21
C THR A 349 -2.27 10.67 3.00
N ALA A 350 -3.44 10.40 2.42
CA ALA A 350 -4.71 10.55 3.11
C ALA A 350 -5.14 9.24 3.80
N ALA A 351 -5.38 9.24 5.10
CA ALA A 351 -5.87 8.07 5.82
C ALA A 351 -7.40 7.93 5.68
N GLY A 352 -7.86 6.83 5.08
CA GLY A 352 -9.27 6.45 5.01
C GLY A 352 -9.80 6.05 6.38
N LEU A 353 -10.96 6.54 6.79
CA LEU A 353 -11.60 6.31 8.08
C LEU A 353 -13.06 5.93 7.84
N GLY A 354 -13.63 5.07 8.68
CA GLY A 354 -15.02 4.63 8.54
C GLY A 354 -15.28 3.82 7.27
N SER A 355 -16.54 3.52 6.96
CA SER A 355 -16.89 2.58 5.89
C SER A 355 -16.59 3.12 4.50
N ILE A 356 -15.52 2.61 3.89
CA ILE A 356 -15.14 2.86 2.50
C ILE A 356 -15.09 1.52 1.76
N SER A 357 -15.65 1.49 0.55
CA SER A 357 -15.52 0.35 -0.36
C SER A 357 -14.62 0.77 -1.52
N TYR A 358 -13.56 0.03 -1.78
CA TYR A 358 -12.56 0.36 -2.80
C TYR A 358 -12.87 -0.34 -4.12
N GLN A 359 -12.11 0.01 -5.17
CA GLN A 359 -12.18 -0.65 -6.49
C GLN A 359 -13.58 -0.65 -7.12
N GLN A 360 -14.33 0.43 -6.92
CA GLN A 360 -15.60 0.61 -7.60
C GLN A 360 -15.36 1.15 -9.02
N PRO A 361 -16.15 0.79 -10.03
CA PRO A 361 -15.95 1.28 -11.38
C PRO A 361 -15.86 2.82 -11.44
N GLY A 362 -14.73 3.33 -11.93
CA GLY A 362 -14.46 4.76 -12.01
C GLY A 362 -15.14 5.46 -13.20
N PRO A 363 -14.98 6.80 -13.31
CA PRO A 363 -15.52 7.61 -14.39
C PRO A 363 -14.73 7.48 -15.69
N ILE A 364 -13.43 7.16 -15.61
CA ILE A 364 -12.54 7.00 -16.76
C ILE A 364 -12.46 5.50 -17.10
N SER A 365 -12.38 5.17 -18.39
CA SER A 365 -12.34 3.76 -18.82
C SER A 365 -11.14 3.04 -18.20
N GLY A 366 -11.42 2.03 -17.38
CA GLY A 366 -10.39 1.24 -16.69
C GLY A 366 -9.89 1.87 -15.38
N SER A 367 -10.42 3.03 -14.96
CA SER A 367 -10.13 3.58 -13.64
C SER A 367 -11.07 3.03 -12.56
N ASN A 368 -10.66 3.19 -11.32
CA ASN A 368 -11.42 2.81 -10.13
C ASN A 368 -11.82 4.06 -9.35
N SER A 369 -12.69 3.87 -8.37
CA SER A 369 -13.17 4.87 -7.44
C SER A 369 -13.40 4.24 -6.07
N ILE A 370 -13.57 5.08 -5.06
CA ILE A 370 -14.09 4.64 -3.75
C ILE A 370 -15.60 4.84 -3.69
N LEU A 371 -16.29 4.07 -2.84
CA LEU A 371 -17.68 4.28 -2.42
C LEU A 371 -17.72 4.56 -0.92
N THR A 372 -18.25 5.70 -0.54
CA THR A 372 -18.49 6.11 0.85
C THR A 372 -19.96 5.92 1.22
N ASP A 373 -20.21 5.63 2.50
CA ASP A 373 -21.52 5.24 3.04
C ASP A 373 -22.44 6.43 3.39
N GLY A 374 -21.94 7.66 3.40
CA GLY A 374 -22.69 8.83 3.87
C GLY A 374 -22.84 8.94 5.38
N ALA A 375 -22.09 8.16 6.16
CA ALA A 375 -22.19 8.13 7.61
C ALA A 375 -20.84 8.14 8.34
N SER A 376 -19.82 7.51 7.78
CA SER A 376 -18.52 7.34 8.43
C SER A 376 -17.33 7.39 7.46
N GLY A 377 -17.52 6.96 6.21
CA GLY A 377 -16.46 6.89 5.21
C GLY A 377 -15.91 8.25 4.81
N ASN A 378 -14.63 8.50 5.08
CA ASN A 378 -13.92 9.74 4.71
C ASN A 378 -12.40 9.51 4.63
N LEU A 379 -11.66 10.42 4.02
CA LEU A 379 -10.20 10.41 4.05
C LEU A 379 -9.70 11.73 4.60
N THR A 380 -8.60 11.71 5.36
CA THR A 380 -7.94 12.94 5.78
C THR A 380 -6.43 12.89 5.55
N THR A 381 -5.89 13.96 4.99
CA THR A 381 -4.45 14.25 4.89
C THR A 381 -3.69 14.11 6.21
N THR A 382 -2.41 13.79 6.14
CA THR A 382 -1.53 13.66 7.32
C THR A 382 -0.61 14.85 7.52
N GLY A 383 -0.27 15.55 6.45
CA GLY A 383 0.50 16.78 6.46
C GLY A 383 -0.34 17.98 6.89
N LEU A 384 0.22 18.83 7.76
CA LEU A 384 -0.37 20.14 8.04
C LEU A 384 -0.08 21.08 6.87
N ILE A 385 -1.13 21.56 6.22
CA ILE A 385 -1.04 22.43 5.05
C ILE A 385 -1.16 23.88 5.50
N SER A 386 -0.22 24.73 5.06
CA SER A 386 -0.21 26.12 5.44
C SER A 386 -1.04 26.97 4.47
N ASN A 387 -2.21 27.42 4.94
CA ASN A 387 -3.10 28.39 4.31
C ASN A 387 -3.15 28.35 2.77
N PRO A 388 -3.78 27.33 2.15
CA PRO A 388 -3.87 27.25 0.70
C PRO A 388 -4.66 28.45 0.16
N GLU A 389 -4.04 29.19 -0.75
CA GLU A 389 -4.58 30.37 -1.45
C GLU A 389 -4.28 30.22 -2.94
N ASN A 390 -5.06 30.90 -3.79
CA ASN A 390 -4.89 30.82 -5.24
C ASN A 390 -4.82 29.37 -5.73
N PHE A 391 -5.94 28.66 -5.67
CA PHE A 391 -6.00 27.22 -5.94
C PHE A 391 -7.24 26.84 -6.74
N SER A 392 -7.23 25.61 -7.25
CA SER A 392 -8.39 24.92 -7.78
C SER A 392 -8.55 23.56 -7.10
N LEU A 393 -9.76 23.23 -6.70
CA LEU A 393 -10.18 21.89 -6.30
C LEU A 393 -10.83 21.24 -7.50
N PHE A 394 -10.61 19.94 -7.67
CA PHE A 394 -11.33 19.17 -8.67
C PHE A 394 -11.62 17.77 -8.16
N GLY A 395 -12.54 17.08 -8.84
CA GLY A 395 -12.82 15.68 -8.58
C GLY A 395 -14.00 15.17 -9.40
N TRP A 396 -14.09 13.86 -9.51
CA TRP A 396 -15.28 13.17 -9.99
C TRP A 396 -16.14 12.70 -8.83
N PHE A 397 -17.44 12.81 -8.99
CA PHE A 397 -18.40 12.28 -8.03
C PHE A 397 -19.61 11.65 -8.70
N LYS A 398 -20.24 10.71 -8.00
CA LYS A 398 -21.51 10.09 -8.39
C LYS A 398 -22.35 9.77 -7.16
N THR A 399 -23.54 10.36 -7.05
CA THR A 399 -24.42 10.19 -5.88
C THR A 399 -25.89 10.42 -6.24
N THR A 400 -26.80 9.90 -5.39
CA THR A 400 -28.24 10.21 -5.39
C THR A 400 -28.68 10.97 -4.14
N LEU A 401 -27.77 11.25 -3.21
CA LEU A 401 -28.06 11.93 -1.94
C LEU A 401 -27.28 13.24 -1.85
N GLY A 402 -25.97 13.17 -1.62
CA GLY A 402 -25.09 14.34 -1.50
C GLY A 402 -24.00 14.15 -0.44
N GLY A 403 -23.60 15.26 0.19
CA GLY A 403 -22.51 15.35 1.17
C GLY A 403 -21.29 16.10 0.65
N THR A 404 -20.22 16.15 1.44
CA THR A 404 -19.01 16.92 1.11
C THR A 404 -18.02 16.10 0.31
N ILE A 405 -17.68 16.56 -0.89
CA ILE A 405 -16.71 15.90 -1.80
C ILE A 405 -15.29 16.11 -1.25
N ILE A 406 -14.95 17.36 -0.96
CA ILE A 406 -13.68 17.75 -0.33
C ILE A 406 -13.90 18.98 0.54
N GLY A 407 -13.27 19.02 1.72
CA GLY A 407 -13.32 20.17 2.64
C GLY A 407 -11.97 20.42 3.30
N PHE A 408 -11.70 21.67 3.70
CA PHE A 408 -10.50 22.04 4.44
C PHE A 408 -10.88 22.47 5.86
N SER A 409 -10.17 21.97 6.88
CA SER A 409 -10.43 22.34 8.26
C SER A 409 -9.17 22.40 9.12
N ASN A 410 -9.23 23.13 10.23
CA ASN A 410 -8.07 23.34 11.12
C ASN A 410 -7.69 22.12 11.98
N SER A 411 -8.35 20.98 11.82
CA SER A 411 -8.13 19.78 12.64
C SER A 411 -8.17 18.54 11.75
N GLN A 412 -7.23 17.62 11.96
CA GLN A 412 -7.12 16.39 11.19
C GLN A 412 -8.24 15.39 11.53
N GLY A 413 -8.73 15.37 12.77
CA GLY A 413 -9.87 14.53 13.11
C GLY A 413 -11.17 15.08 12.51
N ILE A 414 -12.30 14.44 12.82
CA ILE A 414 -13.65 14.95 12.47
C ILE A 414 -14.32 15.72 13.64
N ILE A 415 -13.56 16.01 14.70
CA ILE A 415 -14.01 16.71 15.92
C ILE A 415 -13.08 17.87 16.28
N GLY A 416 -13.65 18.93 16.86
CA GLY A 416 -12.90 20.10 17.35
C GLY A 416 -12.64 21.21 16.32
N GLN A 417 -13.35 21.20 15.20
CA GLN A 417 -13.23 22.18 14.13
C GLN A 417 -13.86 23.50 14.54
N TYR A 418 -13.13 24.59 14.29
CA TYR A 418 -13.59 25.95 14.53
C TYR A 418 -13.28 26.89 13.35
N ASN A 419 -12.44 26.46 12.41
CA ASN A 419 -12.31 27.06 11.08
C ASN A 419 -12.51 25.97 10.02
N ASN A 420 -13.40 26.23 9.07
CA ASN A 420 -13.63 25.44 7.88
C ASN A 420 -14.08 26.35 6.75
N ASP A 421 -13.53 26.14 5.57
CA ASP A 421 -13.90 26.75 4.29
C ASP A 421 -13.13 26.00 3.18
N ARG A 422 -13.15 26.52 1.94
CA ARG A 422 -12.57 25.84 0.77
C ARG A 422 -13.22 24.47 0.55
N SER A 423 -14.52 24.41 0.80
CA SER A 423 -15.28 23.17 0.78
C SER A 423 -16.16 23.08 -0.44
N LEU A 424 -16.28 21.87 -0.98
CA LEU A 424 -17.10 21.55 -2.13
C LEU A 424 -18.07 20.43 -1.75
N TRP A 425 -19.37 20.70 -1.81
CA TRP A 425 -20.40 19.75 -1.37
C TRP A 425 -21.65 19.79 -2.24
N ILE A 426 -22.57 18.86 -1.96
CA ILE A 426 -23.91 18.82 -2.55
C ILE A 426 -24.95 19.09 -1.47
N ASP A 427 -25.75 20.14 -1.69
CA ASP A 427 -26.79 20.59 -0.77
C ASP A 427 -28.03 19.64 -0.76
N PRO A 428 -29.01 19.85 0.14
CA PRO A 428 -30.21 19.00 0.22
C PRO A 428 -31.10 19.04 -1.03
N SER A 429 -30.93 20.05 -1.89
CA SER A 429 -31.62 20.19 -3.18
C SER A 429 -30.84 19.54 -4.33
N GLY A 430 -29.69 18.95 -4.06
CA GLY A 430 -28.83 18.30 -5.03
C GLY A 430 -27.91 19.25 -5.80
N ARG A 431 -27.84 20.54 -5.44
CA ARG A 431 -26.99 21.53 -6.11
C ARG A 431 -25.57 21.44 -5.58
N LEU A 432 -24.59 21.59 -6.46
CA LEU A 432 -23.19 21.78 -6.09
C LEU A 432 -22.97 23.16 -5.47
N VAL A 433 -22.22 23.20 -4.37
CA VAL A 433 -21.87 24.40 -3.62
C VAL A 433 -20.38 24.43 -3.34
N PHE A 434 -19.74 25.56 -3.64
CA PHE A 434 -18.38 25.88 -3.21
C PHE A 434 -18.41 26.97 -2.14
N GLY A 435 -18.01 26.63 -0.92
CA GLY A 435 -17.99 27.50 0.24
C GLY A 435 -16.60 28.03 0.56
N ILE A 436 -16.49 29.35 0.71
CA ILE A 436 -15.24 30.05 0.97
C ILE A 436 -15.47 31.22 1.94
N TYR A 437 -14.51 31.50 2.84
CA TYR A 437 -14.68 32.51 3.89
C TYR A 437 -13.68 33.68 3.79
N PRO A 438 -13.84 34.63 2.85
CA PRO A 438 -13.06 35.87 2.83
C PRO A 438 -13.60 36.88 3.87
N ASN A 439 -13.38 36.61 5.16
CA ASN A 439 -13.93 37.37 6.31
C ASN A 439 -15.47 37.36 6.45
N LYS A 440 -16.17 36.62 5.59
CA LYS A 440 -17.61 36.38 5.63
C LYS A 440 -17.91 35.11 4.84
N VAL A 441 -19.04 34.47 5.15
CA VAL A 441 -19.51 33.29 4.42
C VAL A 441 -19.86 33.68 2.98
N VAL A 442 -19.33 32.94 2.00
CA VAL A 442 -19.68 33.06 0.59
C VAL A 442 -19.84 31.66 -0.01
N GLU A 443 -20.97 31.44 -0.67
CA GLU A 443 -21.28 30.21 -1.39
C GLU A 443 -21.47 30.51 -2.89
N LEU A 444 -20.79 29.75 -3.74
CA LEU A 444 -21.07 29.67 -5.17
C LEU A 444 -21.92 28.43 -5.41
N ILE A 445 -23.18 28.64 -5.82
CA ILE A 445 -24.17 27.57 -5.94
C ILE A 445 -24.54 27.37 -7.40
N SER A 446 -24.49 26.12 -7.86
CA SER A 446 -24.92 25.75 -9.20
C SER A 446 -26.45 25.90 -9.38
N PRO A 447 -26.95 26.25 -10.58
CA PRO A 447 -28.37 26.48 -10.81
C PRO A 447 -29.18 25.17 -11.00
N ARG A 448 -28.52 24.02 -11.10
CA ARG A 448 -29.12 22.71 -11.36
C ARG A 448 -28.65 21.70 -10.34
N SER A 449 -29.38 20.61 -10.18
CA SER A 449 -28.98 19.48 -9.36
C SER A 449 -28.09 18.49 -10.13
N TYR A 450 -27.18 17.85 -9.41
CA TYR A 450 -26.22 16.86 -9.92
C TYR A 450 -26.21 15.54 -9.13
N ASN A 451 -27.11 15.38 -8.15
CA ASN A 451 -27.32 14.12 -7.42
C ASN A 451 -28.22 13.14 -8.21
N ASN A 452 -27.92 12.94 -9.49
CA ASN A 452 -28.75 12.14 -10.42
C ASN A 452 -28.25 10.69 -10.58
N GLY A 453 -27.23 10.27 -9.83
CA GLY A 453 -26.63 8.95 -9.94
C GLY A 453 -25.72 8.75 -11.16
N SER A 454 -25.34 9.80 -11.88
CA SER A 454 -24.33 9.79 -12.95
C SER A 454 -23.01 10.37 -12.46
N TRP A 455 -21.91 10.06 -13.15
CA TRP A 455 -20.62 10.69 -12.93
C TRP A 455 -20.65 12.14 -13.41
N HIS A 456 -20.09 13.03 -12.60
CA HIS A 456 -19.92 14.44 -12.90
C HIS A 456 -18.50 14.87 -12.52
N PHE A 457 -17.88 15.71 -13.35
CA PHE A 457 -16.58 16.31 -13.04
C PHE A 457 -16.78 17.74 -12.59
N VAL A 458 -16.18 18.09 -11.45
CA VAL A 458 -16.31 19.43 -10.86
C VAL A 458 -14.97 20.09 -10.70
N VAL A 459 -14.91 21.40 -10.93
CA VAL A 459 -13.78 22.26 -10.60
C VAL A 459 -14.27 23.49 -9.85
N ALA A 460 -13.69 23.77 -8.68
CA ALA A 460 -13.95 24.97 -7.90
C ALA A 460 -12.64 25.72 -7.68
N SER A 461 -12.62 27.04 -7.87
CA SER A 461 -11.38 27.81 -7.79
C SER A 461 -11.56 29.12 -7.04
N VAL A 462 -10.48 29.62 -6.45
CA VAL A 462 -10.36 30.99 -5.95
C VAL A 462 -8.98 31.52 -6.29
N GLY A 463 -8.90 32.75 -6.80
CA GLY A 463 -7.63 33.41 -7.09
C GLY A 463 -7.82 34.89 -7.41
N PRO A 464 -6.80 35.58 -7.96
CA PRO A 464 -6.84 37.03 -8.18
C PRO A 464 -7.99 37.54 -9.06
N SER A 465 -8.55 36.68 -9.92
CA SER A 465 -9.67 37.01 -10.81
C SER A 465 -11.05 36.75 -10.20
N GLY A 466 -11.12 36.17 -9.00
CA GLY A 466 -12.37 35.77 -8.35
C GLY A 466 -12.46 34.27 -8.07
N ALA A 467 -13.60 33.88 -7.51
CA ALA A 467 -13.98 32.49 -7.33
C ALA A 467 -14.84 32.00 -8.50
N SER A 468 -14.71 30.73 -8.86
CA SER A 468 -15.53 30.09 -9.90
C SER A 468 -15.88 28.64 -9.56
N LEU A 469 -17.00 28.17 -10.10
CA LEU A 469 -17.46 26.79 -10.00
C LEU A 469 -17.85 26.32 -11.40
N TRP A 470 -17.31 25.16 -11.78
CA TRP A 470 -17.50 24.51 -13.07
C TRP A 470 -17.96 23.07 -12.85
N VAL A 471 -18.87 22.61 -13.70
CA VAL A 471 -19.33 21.22 -13.72
C VAL A 471 -19.45 20.77 -15.17
N ASP A 472 -18.89 19.60 -15.49
CA ASP A 472 -18.89 18.99 -16.83
C ASP A 472 -18.45 20.00 -17.92
N GLY A 473 -17.32 20.68 -17.66
CA GLY A 473 -16.72 21.65 -18.56
C GLY A 473 -17.46 22.99 -18.69
N GLN A 474 -18.54 23.22 -17.93
CA GLN A 474 -19.35 24.45 -17.98
C GLN A 474 -19.25 25.27 -16.70
N SER A 475 -19.11 26.60 -16.81
CA SER A 475 -19.16 27.50 -15.66
C SER A 475 -20.60 27.60 -15.16
N VAL A 476 -20.82 27.24 -13.90
CA VAL A 476 -22.15 27.23 -13.27
C VAL A 476 -22.33 28.37 -12.28
N ALA A 477 -21.25 28.90 -11.70
CA ALA A 477 -21.26 30.07 -10.83
C ALA A 477 -19.89 30.77 -10.81
N SER A 478 -19.88 32.08 -10.56
CA SER A 478 -18.64 32.86 -10.40
C SER A 478 -18.86 34.10 -9.55
N ASN A 479 -17.82 34.57 -8.86
CA ASN A 479 -17.85 35.82 -8.10
C ASN A 479 -16.47 36.50 -8.12
N SER A 480 -16.36 37.60 -8.88
CA SER A 480 -15.10 38.34 -9.05
C SER A 480 -14.61 39.07 -7.80
N PHE A 481 -15.46 39.22 -6.76
CA PHE A 481 -15.08 39.89 -5.51
C PHE A 481 -14.46 38.94 -4.48
N VAL A 482 -14.51 37.64 -4.71
CA VAL A 482 -13.99 36.61 -3.83
C VAL A 482 -12.62 36.20 -4.33
N THR A 483 -11.56 36.79 -3.78
CA THR A 483 -10.19 36.62 -4.28
C THR A 483 -9.25 35.92 -3.30
N THR A 484 -9.71 35.66 -2.09
CA THR A 484 -8.95 35.04 -1.00
C THR A 484 -9.84 34.08 -0.21
N ALA A 485 -9.21 33.22 0.57
CA ALA A 485 -9.85 32.37 1.57
C ALA A 485 -9.63 32.93 2.99
N GLN A 486 -10.08 32.20 4.01
CA GLN A 486 -9.74 32.53 5.40
C GLN A 486 -8.30 32.10 5.70
N ASN A 487 -7.55 32.95 6.41
CA ASN A 487 -6.18 32.64 6.82
C ASN A 487 -6.12 31.63 7.98
N TYR A 488 -5.83 30.37 7.69
CA TYR A 488 -5.49 29.34 8.69
C TYR A 488 -4.76 28.13 8.06
N ASN A 489 -4.07 27.36 8.91
CA ASN A 489 -3.47 26.08 8.51
C ASN A 489 -4.42 24.92 8.85
N GLY A 490 -4.38 23.86 8.07
CA GLY A 490 -5.35 22.79 8.20
C GLY A 490 -5.01 21.53 7.39
N TYR A 491 -6.03 20.70 7.24
CA TYR A 491 -6.00 19.40 6.59
C TYR A 491 -7.14 19.33 5.58
N TRP A 492 -6.89 18.70 4.43
CA TRP A 492 -7.96 18.30 3.52
C TRP A 492 -8.63 17.02 4.00
N HIS A 493 -9.95 17.02 3.87
CA HIS A 493 -10.83 15.89 4.09
C HIS A 493 -11.56 15.58 2.78
N ILE A 494 -11.57 14.31 2.37
CA ILE A 494 -12.26 13.84 1.16
C ILE A 494 -13.43 12.98 1.62
N GLY A 495 -14.62 13.22 1.06
CA GLY A 495 -15.84 12.55 1.50
C GLY A 495 -16.40 13.04 2.84
N TRP A 496 -15.84 14.11 3.41
CA TRP A 496 -16.32 14.74 4.64
C TRP A 496 -15.96 16.23 4.69
N GLY A 497 -16.75 17.01 5.44
CA GLY A 497 -16.44 18.39 5.79
C GLY A 497 -17.16 18.82 7.07
N ALA A 498 -16.87 20.05 7.50
CA ALA A 498 -17.41 20.60 8.76
C ALA A 498 -18.53 21.62 8.52
N GLU A 499 -19.17 21.57 7.35
CA GLU A 499 -20.23 22.49 6.98
C GLU A 499 -21.51 22.18 7.77
N ASP A 500 -21.99 23.13 8.57
CA ASP A 500 -23.24 23.01 9.33
C ASP A 500 -24.17 24.21 9.09
N SER A 501 -25.42 24.07 9.52
CA SER A 501 -26.45 25.13 9.38
C SER A 501 -26.25 26.32 10.32
N THR A 502 -25.25 26.27 11.21
CA THR A 502 -24.93 27.38 12.10
C THR A 502 -24.20 28.48 11.35
N TYR A 503 -23.34 28.10 10.39
CA TYR A 503 -22.48 29.02 9.66
C TYR A 503 -22.74 29.04 8.15
N TRP A 504 -23.02 27.90 7.53
CA TRP A 504 -23.26 27.80 6.09
C TRP A 504 -24.78 27.81 5.80
N PRO A 505 -25.27 28.70 4.91
CA PRO A 505 -26.68 28.76 4.55
C PRO A 505 -27.23 27.50 3.85
N ASP A 506 -26.43 26.86 3.00
CA ASP A 506 -26.85 25.73 2.17
C ASP A 506 -26.00 24.46 2.44
N PRO A 507 -25.83 24.00 3.70
CA PRO A 507 -24.94 22.87 4.05
C PRO A 507 -25.54 21.53 3.57
N PRO A 508 -24.73 20.47 3.41
CA PRO A 508 -25.27 19.17 3.04
C PRO A 508 -26.15 18.57 4.16
N ILE A 509 -27.05 17.63 3.83
CA ILE A 509 -27.87 16.92 4.84
C ILE A 509 -26.99 16.16 5.84
N LYS A 510 -25.90 15.60 5.33
CA LYS A 510 -24.86 14.90 6.08
C LYS A 510 -23.52 15.45 5.63
N ALA A 511 -22.61 15.71 6.58
CA ALA A 511 -21.23 16.07 6.29
C ALA A 511 -20.54 15.02 5.41
N TYR A 512 -20.81 13.73 5.66
CA TYR A 512 -20.27 12.62 4.92
C TYR A 512 -20.90 12.50 3.53
N PHE A 513 -20.06 12.31 2.51
CA PHE A 513 -20.48 12.01 1.16
C PHE A 513 -21.08 10.60 1.08
N ALA A 514 -22.21 10.46 0.39
CA ALA A 514 -22.89 9.19 0.17
C ALA A 514 -22.84 8.82 -1.33
N GLY A 515 -21.79 8.14 -1.78
CA GLY A 515 -21.63 7.81 -3.19
C GLY A 515 -20.19 7.53 -3.59
N ASN A 516 -19.93 7.55 -4.90
CA ASN A 516 -18.58 7.32 -5.42
C ASN A 516 -17.80 8.63 -5.58
N LEU A 517 -16.50 8.57 -5.26
CA LEU A 517 -15.53 9.64 -5.46
C LEU A 517 -14.31 9.10 -6.23
N SER A 518 -13.82 9.85 -7.20
CA SER A 518 -12.63 9.53 -8.01
C SER A 518 -11.83 10.81 -8.28
N ASP A 519 -10.51 10.67 -8.39
CA ASP A 519 -9.57 11.70 -8.86
C ASP A 519 -9.74 13.08 -8.24
N VAL A 520 -9.84 13.09 -6.91
CA VAL A 520 -9.96 14.33 -6.13
C VAL A 520 -8.58 14.96 -5.98
N GLY A 521 -8.47 16.27 -6.16
CA GLY A 521 -7.18 16.92 -6.04
C GLY A 521 -7.23 18.43 -5.89
N VAL A 522 -6.04 18.99 -5.67
CA VAL A 522 -5.78 20.41 -5.46
C VAL A 522 -4.67 20.85 -6.41
N VAL A 523 -4.95 21.87 -7.22
CA VAL A 523 -3.98 22.55 -8.09
C VAL A 523 -3.57 23.87 -7.49
N SER A 524 -2.27 24.13 -7.49
CA SER A 524 -1.71 25.45 -7.22
C SER A 524 -1.98 26.37 -8.40
N GLY A 525 -2.98 27.24 -8.25
CA GLY A 525 -3.45 28.16 -9.29
C GLY A 525 -4.89 27.92 -9.72
N VAL A 526 -5.39 28.82 -10.56
CA VAL A 526 -6.74 28.73 -11.14
C VAL A 526 -6.66 28.01 -12.49
N LEU A 527 -7.31 26.84 -12.58
CA LEU A 527 -7.46 26.10 -13.83
C LEU A 527 -8.29 26.92 -14.83
N SER A 528 -7.88 26.93 -16.10
CA SER A 528 -8.68 27.50 -17.16
C SER A 528 -9.83 26.55 -17.55
N SER A 529 -10.81 27.05 -18.30
CA SER A 529 -11.88 26.21 -18.84
C SER A 529 -11.35 25.14 -19.80
N ALA A 530 -10.22 25.40 -20.49
CA ALA A 530 -9.57 24.43 -21.34
C ALA A 530 -8.90 23.31 -20.52
N ASP A 531 -8.30 23.65 -19.38
CA ASP A 531 -7.66 22.68 -18.48
C ASP A 531 -8.71 21.79 -17.82
N ALA A 532 -9.80 22.38 -17.33
CA ALA A 532 -10.93 21.64 -16.75
C ALA A 532 -11.55 20.68 -17.77
N PHE A 533 -11.76 21.13 -19.00
CA PHE A 533 -12.30 20.29 -20.08
C PHE A 533 -11.34 19.16 -20.46
N ALA A 534 -10.03 19.43 -20.49
CA ALA A 534 -9.04 18.42 -20.82
C ALA A 534 -8.92 17.33 -19.74
N LEU A 535 -9.01 17.70 -18.45
CA LEU A 535 -9.08 16.74 -17.34
C LEU A 535 -10.32 15.85 -17.47
N GLU A 536 -11.50 16.45 -17.60
CA GLU A 536 -12.78 15.74 -17.76
C GLU A 536 -12.76 14.71 -18.92
N ASN A 537 -12.11 15.05 -20.04
CA ASN A 537 -12.12 14.23 -21.25
C ASN A 537 -10.89 13.32 -21.39
N SER A 538 -10.20 13.04 -20.29
CA SER A 538 -9.06 12.13 -20.29
C SER A 538 -9.48 10.71 -20.70
N ALA A 539 -8.81 10.15 -21.71
CA ALA A 539 -9.15 8.83 -22.26
C ALA A 539 -8.73 7.66 -21.36
N THR A 540 -7.74 7.89 -20.49
CA THR A 540 -7.11 6.87 -19.63
C THR A 540 -6.69 7.52 -18.31
N GLU A 541 -6.67 6.74 -17.24
CA GLU A 541 -6.28 7.20 -15.90
C GLU A 541 -4.87 7.82 -15.86
N GLY A 542 -3.86 7.13 -16.41
CA GLY A 542 -2.51 7.67 -16.51
C GLY A 542 -2.42 8.99 -17.32
N GLY A 543 -3.36 9.21 -18.23
CA GLY A 543 -3.49 10.47 -18.98
C GLY A 543 -4.04 11.60 -18.12
N PHE A 544 -5.06 11.33 -17.30
CA PHE A 544 -5.63 12.27 -16.34
C PHE A 544 -4.57 12.74 -15.34
N VAL A 545 -3.90 11.77 -14.71
CA VAL A 545 -2.79 12.00 -13.78
C VAL A 545 -1.70 12.88 -14.38
N THR A 546 -1.25 12.54 -15.60
CA THR A 546 -0.17 13.27 -16.27
C THR A 546 -0.57 14.72 -16.52
N LEU A 547 -1.82 14.92 -16.92
CA LEU A 547 -2.37 16.23 -17.20
C LEU A 547 -2.53 17.07 -15.93
N ALA A 548 -3.10 16.51 -14.86
CA ALA A 548 -3.26 17.18 -13.57
C ALA A 548 -1.90 17.64 -13.01
N LYS A 549 -0.87 16.79 -13.09
CA LYS A 549 0.51 17.15 -12.72
C LYS A 549 1.08 18.28 -13.58
N SER A 550 0.82 18.26 -14.89
CA SER A 550 1.28 19.32 -15.81
C SER A 550 0.65 20.68 -15.49
N TYR A 551 -0.53 20.69 -14.88
CA TYR A 551 -1.22 21.90 -14.41
C TYR A 551 -0.79 22.35 -13.02
N GLY A 552 0.16 21.67 -12.40
CA GLY A 552 0.64 22.02 -11.06
C GLY A 552 -0.30 21.55 -9.95
N ALA A 553 -0.92 20.38 -10.11
CA ALA A 553 -1.51 19.66 -8.98
C ALA A 553 -0.47 19.63 -7.86
N SER A 554 -0.81 20.23 -6.71
CA SER A 554 -0.02 20.13 -5.48
C SER A 554 -0.37 18.87 -4.71
N GLN A 555 -1.59 18.36 -4.90
CA GLN A 555 -2.08 17.12 -4.31
C GLN A 555 -3.04 16.46 -5.30
N LEU A 556 -2.92 15.15 -5.48
CA LEU A 556 -3.81 14.36 -6.31
C LEU A 556 -4.01 12.99 -5.68
N TRP A 557 -5.25 12.70 -5.30
CA TRP A 557 -5.70 11.39 -4.88
C TRP A 557 -6.57 10.81 -6.00
N PRO A 558 -6.04 9.89 -6.82
CA PRO A 558 -6.82 9.23 -7.85
C PRO A 558 -8.05 8.51 -7.27
N LEU A 559 -7.95 8.07 -6.01
CA LEU A 559 -8.96 7.23 -5.35
C LEU A 559 -9.27 5.94 -6.13
N ASP A 560 -8.34 5.59 -7.04
CA ASP A 560 -8.28 4.34 -7.78
C ASP A 560 -7.50 3.27 -7.00
N ASP A 561 -6.93 3.66 -5.84
CA ASP A 561 -5.90 2.93 -5.11
C ASP A 561 -6.38 1.51 -4.82
N PRO A 562 -5.77 0.52 -5.48
CA PRO A 562 -5.83 -0.81 -4.98
C PRO A 562 -4.79 -0.95 -3.88
N TYR A 563 -5.27 -1.15 -2.66
CA TYR A 563 -4.49 -1.57 -1.50
C TYR A 563 -3.04 -1.92 -1.81
N VAL A 564 -2.12 -1.03 -1.44
CA VAL A 564 -0.68 -1.27 -1.52
C VAL A 564 -0.29 -2.35 -0.49
N ASN A 565 -0.63 -3.60 -0.79
CA ASN A 565 0.02 -4.72 -0.16
C ASN A 565 1.40 -4.85 -0.83
N THR A 566 2.46 -4.63 -0.04
CA THR A 566 3.86 -4.86 -0.44
C THR A 566 4.11 -6.29 -0.98
N LEU A 567 3.16 -7.22 -0.81
CA LEU A 567 3.24 -8.60 -1.26
C LEU A 567 2.83 -8.85 -2.72
N CYS A 568 2.17 -7.91 -3.40
CA CYS A 568 1.71 -8.14 -4.79
C CYS A 568 2.77 -7.90 -5.88
N SER A 569 4.03 -7.74 -5.50
CA SER A 569 5.13 -7.60 -6.46
C SER A 569 6.40 -8.31 -5.99
N LEU A 570 6.31 -9.62 -5.73
CA LEU A 570 7.53 -10.43 -5.68
C LEU A 570 7.85 -10.98 -7.07
N VAL A 571 8.61 -10.20 -7.83
CA VAL A 571 9.46 -10.75 -8.90
C VAL A 571 10.63 -11.43 -8.21
N GLY A 572 10.61 -12.77 -8.15
CA GLY A 572 11.77 -13.51 -7.65
C GLY A 572 12.92 -13.43 -8.63
N VAL A 573 14.04 -12.82 -8.24
CA VAL A 573 15.27 -12.80 -9.04
C VAL A 573 16.10 -14.03 -8.67
N THR A 574 16.40 -14.89 -9.64
CA THR A 574 17.36 -16.01 -9.46
C THR A 574 18.66 -15.68 -10.17
N ILE A 575 19.76 -15.52 -9.43
CA ILE A 575 21.05 -15.23 -10.03
C ILE A 575 21.80 -16.55 -10.21
N ALA A 576 22.03 -16.97 -11.46
CA ALA A 576 22.83 -18.13 -11.81
C ALA A 576 24.12 -17.71 -12.51
N VAL A 577 25.25 -18.33 -12.20
CA VAL A 577 26.51 -18.16 -12.93
C VAL A 577 26.74 -19.39 -13.80
N THR A 578 26.93 -19.19 -15.10
CA THR A 578 27.30 -20.27 -16.03
C THR A 578 28.80 -20.22 -16.27
N GLU A 579 29.53 -21.23 -15.80
CA GLU A 579 30.97 -21.36 -16.05
C GLU A 579 31.25 -21.76 -17.52
N SER A 580 32.49 -21.57 -17.98
CA SER A 580 32.93 -21.91 -19.35
C SER A 580 32.73 -23.38 -19.76
N ASN A 581 32.51 -24.26 -18.78
CA ASN A 581 32.21 -25.68 -18.95
C ASN A 581 30.68 -25.97 -19.08
N GLY A 582 29.83 -24.93 -19.01
CA GLY A 582 28.37 -25.04 -19.08
C GLY A 582 27.67 -25.37 -17.76
N ILE A 583 28.40 -25.41 -16.63
CA ILE A 583 27.80 -25.65 -15.30
C ILE A 583 27.17 -24.35 -14.80
N ALA A 584 25.88 -24.41 -14.47
CA ALA A 584 25.15 -23.32 -13.83
C ALA A 584 25.14 -23.49 -12.30
N SER A 585 25.72 -22.53 -11.58
CA SER A 585 25.65 -22.45 -10.11
C SER A 585 24.70 -21.34 -9.68
N CYS A 586 23.77 -21.65 -8.78
CA CYS A 586 22.92 -20.65 -8.15
C CYS A 586 23.77 -19.83 -7.17
N VAL A 587 23.73 -18.50 -7.29
CA VAL A 587 24.44 -17.55 -6.42
C VAL A 587 23.46 -16.80 -5.52
N TYR A 588 22.19 -16.72 -5.93
CA TYR A 588 21.10 -16.20 -5.12
C TYR A 588 19.80 -16.95 -5.45
N PRO A 589 19.04 -17.42 -4.45
CA PRO A 589 19.17 -17.09 -3.01
C PRO A 589 20.10 -18.00 -2.19
N SER A 590 20.72 -19.01 -2.81
CA SER A 590 21.61 -19.95 -2.12
C SER A 590 23.07 -19.80 -2.56
N SER A 591 23.99 -20.23 -1.69
CA SER A 591 25.44 -20.34 -1.98
C SER A 591 25.74 -21.38 -3.09
N PRO A 592 26.97 -21.40 -3.68
CA PRO A 592 27.23 -22.03 -4.98
C PRO A 592 26.94 -23.54 -4.97
N SER A 593 25.77 -23.88 -5.50
CA SER A 593 25.23 -25.23 -5.66
C SER A 593 24.49 -25.34 -7.01
N PRO A 594 24.23 -26.55 -7.54
CA PRO A 594 23.47 -26.71 -8.78
C PRO A 594 22.09 -26.05 -8.66
N CYS A 595 21.68 -25.26 -9.66
CA CYS A 595 20.37 -24.60 -9.63
C CYS A 595 19.23 -25.62 -9.44
N PRO A 596 18.27 -25.35 -8.53
CA PRO A 596 17.03 -26.12 -8.49
C PRO A 596 16.38 -26.11 -9.87
N GLN A 597 15.77 -27.24 -10.28
CA GLN A 597 14.88 -27.21 -11.44
C GLN A 597 13.72 -26.24 -11.13
N PRO A 598 13.28 -25.41 -12.10
CA PRO A 598 12.17 -24.50 -11.88
C PRO A 598 10.93 -25.30 -11.49
N SER A 599 10.50 -25.17 -10.24
CA SER A 599 9.20 -25.60 -9.75
C SER A 599 8.37 -24.35 -9.51
N SER A 600 7.05 -24.48 -9.62
CA SER A 600 6.08 -23.40 -9.47
C SER A 600 5.93 -22.85 -8.03
N ALA A 601 6.91 -23.06 -7.15
CA ALA A 601 6.87 -22.54 -5.79
C ALA A 601 8.26 -22.50 -5.14
N ILE A 602 8.97 -21.38 -5.32
CA ILE A 602 9.98 -20.89 -4.37
C ILE A 602 9.90 -19.35 -4.35
N THR A 603 9.43 -18.78 -3.24
CA THR A 603 9.43 -17.34 -2.88
C THR A 603 10.86 -16.89 -2.56
N LEU A 604 11.20 -15.59 -2.64
CA LEU A 604 12.16 -14.95 -1.70
C LEU A 604 12.23 -13.41 -1.75
N PHE A 605 12.59 -12.86 -0.59
CA PHE A 605 12.42 -11.50 -0.05
C PHE A 605 13.69 -10.59 -0.11
N SER A 606 13.47 -9.30 0.17
CA SER A 606 14.36 -8.22 0.70
C SER A 606 15.76 -7.97 0.07
N PRO A 607 16.15 -6.68 -0.19
CA PRO A 607 17.44 -6.33 -0.78
C PRO A 607 18.62 -6.63 0.17
N GLY A 608 19.39 -7.67 -0.14
CA GLY A 608 20.69 -7.97 0.47
C GLY A 608 21.86 -7.62 -0.46
N SER A 609 23.01 -7.28 0.12
CA SER A 609 24.30 -7.17 -0.60
C SER A 609 25.11 -8.45 -0.44
N GLU A 610 25.38 -9.16 -1.54
CA GLU A 610 26.16 -10.41 -1.58
C GLU A 610 27.50 -10.18 -2.31
N SER A 611 28.57 -10.80 -1.84
CA SER A 611 29.91 -10.68 -2.44
C SER A 611 30.37 -12.01 -3.01
N LEU A 612 30.45 -12.12 -4.34
CA LEU A 612 30.91 -13.31 -5.04
C LEU A 612 32.43 -13.27 -5.26
N SER A 613 33.15 -14.25 -4.72
CA SER A 613 34.53 -14.54 -5.12
C SER A 613 34.53 -15.61 -6.19
N LEU A 614 35.12 -15.32 -7.37
CA LEU A 614 35.33 -16.29 -8.45
C LEU A 614 36.74 -16.91 -8.31
N PRO A 615 36.90 -18.08 -7.68
CA PRO A 615 38.19 -18.74 -7.63
C PRO A 615 38.55 -19.29 -9.02
N ASN A 616 39.76 -18.99 -9.49
CA ASN A 616 40.40 -19.59 -10.68
C ASN A 616 40.04 -18.99 -12.07
N LEU A 617 39.93 -17.67 -12.19
CA LEU A 617 39.97 -17.01 -13.49
C LEU A 617 41.26 -17.36 -14.24
N VAL A 618 41.16 -18.04 -15.38
CA VAL A 618 42.33 -18.44 -16.18
C VAL A 618 42.76 -17.25 -17.04
N PRO A 619 44.04 -16.82 -16.99
CA PRO A 619 44.52 -15.75 -17.86
C PRO A 619 44.26 -16.10 -19.33
N SER A 620 43.70 -15.17 -20.11
CA SER A 620 43.40 -15.29 -21.55
C SER A 620 42.14 -16.07 -21.96
N ALA A 621 41.35 -16.59 -21.02
CA ALA A 621 40.03 -17.14 -21.32
C ALA A 621 38.94 -16.07 -21.16
N SER A 622 37.93 -16.07 -22.04
CA SER A 622 36.73 -15.25 -21.83
C SER A 622 35.73 -16.00 -20.96
N GLU A 623 35.33 -15.40 -19.85
CA GLU A 623 34.27 -15.94 -19.00
C GLU A 623 33.00 -15.11 -19.18
N SER A 624 31.86 -15.79 -19.34
CA SER A 624 30.56 -15.15 -19.53
C SER A 624 29.75 -15.26 -18.24
N LEU A 625 29.52 -14.12 -17.60
CA LEU A 625 28.61 -14.01 -16.47
C LEU A 625 27.22 -13.70 -17.04
N SER A 626 26.34 -14.69 -17.08
CA SER A 626 24.96 -14.48 -17.51
C SER A 626 24.09 -14.27 -16.28
N PHE A 627 23.15 -13.35 -16.34
CA PHE A 627 22.17 -13.15 -15.29
C PHE A 627 20.78 -13.38 -15.88
N THR A 628 19.98 -14.20 -15.21
CA THR A 628 18.64 -14.54 -15.68
C THR A 628 17.64 -13.95 -14.70
N ILE A 629 16.63 -13.24 -15.21
CA ILE A 629 15.48 -12.85 -14.42
C ILE A 629 14.34 -13.78 -14.86
N GLY A 630 13.70 -14.43 -13.91
CA GLY A 630 12.55 -15.29 -14.17
C GLY A 630 11.26 -14.60 -13.72
N GLU A 631 10.21 -14.70 -14.52
CA GLU A 631 8.86 -14.38 -14.06
C GLU A 631 8.32 -15.56 -13.23
N LEU A 632 7.90 -15.28 -12.00
CA LEU A 632 7.22 -16.25 -11.14
C LEU A 632 5.68 -16.13 -11.21
N ALA A 633 5.18 -15.05 -11.83
CA ALA A 633 3.79 -14.80 -12.15
C ALA A 633 3.68 -13.94 -13.43
N PRO A 634 2.53 -13.97 -14.15
CA PRO A 634 2.31 -13.11 -15.30
C PRO A 634 2.41 -11.61 -14.93
N ILE A 635 3.15 -10.83 -15.71
CA ILE A 635 3.16 -9.37 -15.58
C ILE A 635 1.76 -8.82 -15.90
N PRO A 636 1.17 -7.93 -15.07
CA PRO A 636 -0.10 -7.28 -15.38
C PRO A 636 -0.08 -6.60 -16.75
N MET A 637 -1.18 -6.68 -17.51
CA MET A 637 -1.25 -6.15 -18.89
C MET A 637 -1.09 -4.62 -18.97
N ASP A 638 -1.19 -3.92 -17.84
CA ASP A 638 -1.06 -2.48 -17.66
C ASP A 638 0.31 -2.06 -17.11
N ALA A 639 1.25 -2.99 -16.90
CA ALA A 639 2.61 -2.67 -16.46
C ALA A 639 3.35 -1.87 -17.55
N ILE A 640 3.58 -0.58 -17.29
CA ILE A 640 4.33 0.30 -18.19
C ILE A 640 5.84 0.11 -17.93
N GLY A 641 6.36 -1.05 -18.35
CA GLY A 641 7.78 -1.37 -18.35
C GLY A 641 8.35 -1.87 -17.01
N LEU A 642 9.21 -2.88 -17.08
CA LEU A 642 10.02 -3.36 -15.96
C LEU A 642 11.43 -2.78 -16.09
N HIS A 643 11.83 -1.90 -15.18
CA HIS A 643 13.20 -1.38 -15.11
C HIS A 643 13.94 -2.02 -13.95
N LEU A 644 14.79 -3.02 -14.22
CA LEU A 644 15.72 -3.54 -13.21
C LEU A 644 16.95 -2.64 -13.13
N ASN A 645 17.16 -2.05 -11.95
CA ASN A 645 18.40 -1.36 -11.63
C ASN A 645 19.24 -2.26 -10.71
N VAL A 646 20.11 -3.08 -11.31
CA VAL A 646 21.08 -3.91 -10.57
C VAL A 646 22.42 -3.19 -10.60
N PRO A 647 22.82 -2.46 -9.55
CA PRO A 647 24.16 -1.88 -9.49
C PRO A 647 25.19 -3.01 -9.37
N ILE A 648 25.85 -3.35 -10.48
CA ILE A 648 26.95 -4.34 -10.49
C ILE A 648 28.26 -3.60 -10.21
N THR A 649 28.85 -3.85 -9.05
CA THR A 649 30.21 -3.38 -8.75
C THR A 649 31.19 -4.54 -8.88
N ILE A 650 32.14 -4.44 -9.81
CA ILE A 650 33.21 -5.43 -9.98
C ILE A 650 34.50 -4.85 -9.38
N THR A 651 34.94 -5.39 -8.24
CA THR A 651 36.19 -5.02 -7.56
C THR A 651 37.24 -6.11 -7.73
N GLN A 652 38.51 -5.71 -7.85
CA GLN A 652 39.62 -6.66 -7.99
C GLN A 652 40.77 -6.32 -7.02
N GLY A 653 41.42 -7.35 -6.49
CA GLY A 653 42.58 -7.25 -5.62
C GLY A 653 43.88 -6.82 -6.31
N ASN A 654 44.15 -7.17 -7.58
CA ASN A 654 45.34 -6.74 -8.36
C ASN A 654 45.26 -7.18 -9.85
N SER A 655 45.46 -6.24 -10.81
CA SER A 655 45.63 -6.37 -12.30
C SER A 655 44.40 -6.32 -13.24
N GLY A 656 44.21 -5.17 -13.92
CA GLY A 656 42.98 -4.80 -14.62
C GLY A 656 42.43 -5.73 -15.72
N PHE A 657 41.11 -5.64 -15.92
CA PHE A 657 40.31 -6.35 -16.93
C PHE A 657 39.45 -5.37 -17.74
N LYS A 658 38.89 -5.82 -18.88
CA LYS A 658 37.75 -5.17 -19.54
C LYS A 658 36.50 -6.00 -19.25
N ALA A 659 35.45 -5.35 -18.76
CA ALA A 659 34.10 -5.90 -18.75
C ALA A 659 33.26 -5.16 -19.79
N SER A 660 32.47 -5.93 -20.54
CA SER A 660 31.39 -5.41 -21.36
C SER A 660 30.08 -6.03 -20.88
N VAL A 661 29.12 -5.20 -20.48
CA VAL A 661 27.73 -5.63 -20.28
C VAL A 661 27.06 -5.54 -21.65
N ILE A 662 26.54 -6.67 -22.14
CA ILE A 662 25.79 -6.74 -23.39
C ILE A 662 24.32 -6.97 -23.01
N TYR A 663 23.47 -6.00 -23.33
CA TYR A 663 22.03 -6.17 -23.26
C TYR A 663 21.59 -6.98 -24.48
N GLN A 664 20.99 -8.15 -24.26
CA GLN A 664 20.26 -8.83 -25.31
C GLN A 664 18.82 -8.33 -25.31
N THR A 665 18.52 -7.32 -26.12
CA THR A 665 17.12 -6.99 -26.43
C THR A 665 16.63 -7.97 -27.48
N GLN A 666 15.88 -9.00 -27.07
CA GLN A 666 14.82 -9.48 -27.96
C GLN A 666 13.70 -8.46 -27.83
N GLU A 667 13.33 -7.82 -28.95
CA GLU A 667 12.14 -6.98 -29.04
C GLU A 667 10.93 -7.76 -28.51
N ILE A 668 10.45 -7.39 -27.33
CA ILE A 668 9.08 -7.65 -26.95
C ILE A 668 8.32 -6.42 -27.42
N VAL A 669 7.77 -6.49 -28.62
CA VAL A 669 6.65 -5.62 -29.02
C VAL A 669 5.41 -6.25 -28.38
N LEU A 670 4.89 -5.60 -27.34
CA LEU A 670 3.53 -5.78 -26.85
C LEU A 670 2.74 -4.52 -27.17
#